data_AF-A0A6M1YZT8-F1
#
_entry.id   AF-A0A6M1YZT8-F1
#
_cell.length_a   1.000
_cell.length_b   1.000
_cell.length_c   1.000
_cell.angle_alpha   90.00
_cell.angle_beta   90.00
_cell.angle_gamma   90.00
#
_symmetry.space_group_name_H-M   'P 1'
#
loop_
_entity.id
_entity.type
_entity.pdbx_description
1 polymer ?
#
loop_
_entity_poly.entity_id
_entity_poly.type
_entity_poly.pdbx_seq_one_letter_code
_entity_poly.pdbx_strand_id
1 'polypeptide(L)'
;MKTDKKKDLAIVGMSCLFPGAKNYDEFWTNLLDGKNSIQEIPVERFDVHKNYSPDYFKKNTTISKWAGLLEDIKNFDHNFFRILPDQAKNLDPQCRLLLQEVWHCLEDAAVKPEVLQKAITSVYIGFFSLDHFQYVARAKNTDMYGALGNYPCMLANRVSHFLNLRGASISIDSACASSFSALHHAKLALSRGECEYSVIGAVNLISHVWHHISMSKCRVLSPDGQCKTFDASANGYVRGEGVGCLLVTTLENAIQKGHRIHAIIKGSSINHCGNTPAISTPSAKAQKEVVNSALEDAEIGADQIGYIETHGTGTALGDAIECSTLAEIFSSSDETYIGSVKTNIGHLEAAAGIAGIIKGVMMLNNHIIPQHLNCQHLNPLIDFASTRLRIPFKNTEWSSLSKKRCLGISSMGFGGVNGHIILQEYIKKESSSTIHRDQTLPCLFSAKTKSSLEKYLANWQSFIQNSDSKIPSLADIVFTLSTGRSHMKYRAAVVIRNREYTNTDLVPKQIVEASERPTNVLLIEPVENLQERDLQLLLDLVFSIEGMSQYESFYESLQKENEKKKLRTFLYTCLVAKAYIQLDIVPNLILGKGIWQIAALFIAEAIDFGTAATTLFRNEQVTLEVTPPRYLLYQESSDSIYYPCEENWDFFVNELKSNAALDIHLYNCIQKLLPHQFALTKYIRSLSNTLQGYGIDLESIFTKPDTAQKLVERDQVHFINLAMLLSINFIFRKHKIPPSMKSNCQSLNYLDFLVGLGAITTEEVFKLLQNPENFKHIHTHSKYVEYFNQVKENPNHLNFNHSFEYIPSKKENEIENIQIKETLQSAHVISTNIQSRDPSNDFVHALVGYWLDGVSISWDKLVPFLVGKASPACLPGYAFDEHPFWYEIEEQNDYSNESNLQGVK
;
A
#
# COMPACT_ATOMS: atom_id res chain seq x y z
N MET A 1 -11.40 -1.47 -32.06
CA MET A 1 -11.68 -0.35 -31.15
C MET A 1 -12.95 -0.67 -30.40
N LYS A 2 -12.87 -0.97 -29.09
CA LYS A 2 -14.07 -1.09 -28.24
C LYS A 2 -14.71 0.30 -28.21
N THR A 3 -16.01 0.40 -28.50
CA THR A 3 -16.79 1.64 -28.34
C THR A 3 -16.54 2.22 -26.95
N ASP A 4 -16.07 3.46 -26.85
CA ASP A 4 -15.93 4.21 -25.59
C ASP A 4 -17.32 4.29 -24.92
N LYS A 5 -17.65 3.30 -24.08
CA LYS A 5 -18.85 3.38 -23.26
C LYS A 5 -18.57 4.43 -22.20
N LYS A 6 -19.36 5.50 -22.17
CA LYS A 6 -19.38 6.46 -21.06
C LYS A 6 -19.60 5.68 -19.77
N LYS A 7 -18.65 5.77 -18.83
CA LYS A 7 -18.73 5.06 -17.55
C LYS A 7 -18.95 6.03 -16.40
N ASP A 8 -19.90 5.65 -15.54
CA ASP A 8 -20.07 6.22 -14.23
C ASP A 8 -18.92 5.80 -13.33
N LEU A 9 -18.35 6.75 -12.58
CA LEU A 9 -17.33 6.45 -11.58
C LEU A 9 -17.93 6.56 -10.18
N ALA A 10 -17.52 5.67 -9.29
CA ALA A 10 -17.81 5.76 -7.87
C ALA A 10 -16.64 6.43 -7.15
N ILE A 11 -16.95 7.41 -6.30
CA ILE A 11 -16.03 7.89 -5.26
C ILE A 11 -16.12 6.89 -4.11
N VAL A 12 -15.06 6.10 -3.92
CA VAL A 12 -15.02 5.03 -2.92
C VAL A 12 -14.30 5.42 -1.64
N GLY A 13 -13.47 6.46 -1.69
CA GLY A 13 -12.96 7.14 -0.49
C GLY A 13 -12.60 8.59 -0.78
N MET A 14 -12.56 9.39 0.26
CA MET A 14 -12.19 10.81 0.21
C MET A 14 -11.49 11.26 1.50
N SER A 15 -10.65 12.28 1.38
CA SER A 15 -10.09 12.97 2.53
C SER A 15 -9.84 14.44 2.21
N CYS A 16 -9.72 15.26 3.25
CA CYS A 16 -9.28 16.64 3.09
C CYS A 16 -8.70 17.23 4.36
N LEU A 17 -7.82 18.21 4.14
CA LEU A 17 -7.34 19.15 5.14
C LEU A 17 -7.61 20.56 4.64
N PHE A 18 -8.51 21.29 5.30
CA PHE A 18 -8.99 22.62 4.88
C PHE A 18 -8.90 23.65 6.03
N PRO A 19 -8.98 24.95 5.74
CA PRO A 19 -8.91 25.99 6.77
C PRO A 19 -9.95 25.78 7.87
N GLY A 20 -9.48 25.58 9.11
CA GLY A 20 -10.30 25.33 10.28
C GLY A 20 -10.96 23.95 10.36
N ALA A 21 -10.56 22.98 9.51
CA ALA A 21 -11.08 21.61 9.49
C ALA A 21 -9.98 20.58 9.17
N LYS A 22 -9.84 19.56 10.03
CA LYS A 22 -8.80 18.51 9.90
C LYS A 22 -9.24 17.31 9.07
N ASN A 23 -10.52 17.23 8.73
CA ASN A 23 -11.14 16.16 7.96
C ASN A 23 -12.48 16.66 7.37
N TYR A 24 -13.15 15.83 6.56
CA TYR A 24 -14.40 16.22 5.90
C TYR A 24 -15.59 16.34 6.87
N ASP A 25 -15.56 15.70 8.04
CA ASP A 25 -16.63 15.77 9.05
C ASP A 25 -16.59 17.11 9.80
N GLU A 26 -15.41 17.55 10.22
CA GLU A 26 -15.18 18.90 10.77
C GLU A 26 -15.49 19.97 9.71
N PHE A 27 -15.11 19.74 8.46
CA PHE A 27 -15.42 20.64 7.36
C PHE A 27 -16.94 20.77 7.16
N TRP A 28 -17.67 19.66 7.19
CA TRP A 28 -19.13 19.66 7.10
C TRP A 28 -19.79 20.39 8.27
N THR A 29 -19.31 20.16 9.48
CA THR A 29 -19.78 20.87 10.69
C THR A 29 -19.57 22.39 10.52
N ASN A 30 -18.37 22.80 10.09
CA ASN A 30 -18.06 24.20 9.82
C ASN A 30 -18.98 24.83 8.75
N LEU A 31 -19.35 24.07 7.70
CA LEU A 31 -20.28 24.54 6.66
C LEU A 31 -21.68 24.77 7.23
N LEU A 32 -22.18 23.85 8.05
CA LEU A 32 -23.50 23.98 8.70
C LEU A 32 -23.53 25.15 9.69
N ASP A 33 -22.44 25.38 10.42
CA ASP A 33 -22.33 26.50 11.36
C ASP A 33 -22.12 27.85 10.66
N GLY A 34 -21.95 27.87 9.33
CA GLY A 34 -21.60 29.09 8.59
C GLY A 34 -20.26 29.68 9.00
N LYS A 35 -19.29 28.84 9.37
CA LYS A 35 -17.97 29.29 9.78
C LYS A 35 -17.22 29.91 8.60
N ASN A 36 -16.62 31.06 8.87
CA ASN A 36 -15.67 31.73 8.00
C ASN A 36 -14.25 31.54 8.57
N SER A 37 -13.41 30.81 7.83
CA SER A 37 -12.05 30.43 8.23
C SER A 37 -10.97 31.37 7.68
N ILE A 38 -11.34 32.57 7.20
CA ILE A 38 -10.37 33.57 6.75
C ILE A 38 -9.74 34.28 7.95
N GLN A 39 -8.41 34.42 7.91
CA GLN A 39 -7.63 35.14 8.91
C GLN A 39 -6.52 35.98 8.25
N GLU A 40 -5.84 36.81 9.05
CA GLU A 40 -4.67 37.55 8.58
C GLU A 40 -3.48 36.60 8.41
N ILE A 41 -2.66 36.82 7.38
CA ILE A 41 -1.48 35.99 7.10
C ILE A 41 -0.46 36.17 8.22
N PRO A 42 -0.10 35.10 8.95
CA PRO A 42 0.77 35.22 10.10
C PRO A 42 2.23 35.29 9.66
N VAL A 43 3.07 35.93 10.49
CA VAL A 43 4.49 36.21 10.17
C VAL A 43 5.31 34.94 9.91
N GLU A 44 4.88 33.81 10.47
CA GLU A 44 5.49 32.49 10.29
C GLU A 44 5.35 31.96 8.85
N ARG A 45 4.41 32.48 8.05
CA ARG A 45 4.38 32.26 6.59
C ARG A 45 5.30 33.27 5.91
N PHE A 46 4.97 34.55 6.05
CA PHE A 46 5.80 35.68 5.67
C PHE A 46 5.23 36.95 6.30
N ASP A 47 6.08 37.96 6.49
CA ASP A 47 5.66 39.27 7.02
C ASP A 47 4.90 40.07 5.96
N VAL A 48 3.57 39.88 5.91
CA VAL A 48 2.71 40.55 4.93
C VAL A 48 2.66 42.07 5.13
N HIS A 49 2.88 42.56 6.36
CA HIS A 49 2.84 43.98 6.67
C HIS A 49 3.97 44.77 6.00
N LYS A 50 5.15 44.17 5.83
CA LYS A 50 6.27 44.77 5.07
C LYS A 50 5.93 45.03 3.60
N ASN A 51 4.99 44.25 3.06
CA ASN A 51 4.56 44.34 1.68
C ASN A 51 3.12 44.86 1.55
N TYR A 52 2.45 45.26 2.63
CA TYR A 52 1.07 45.75 2.53
C TYR A 52 1.02 47.21 2.08
N SER A 53 0.09 47.54 1.18
CA SER A 53 -0.20 48.91 0.78
C SER A 53 -1.63 49.04 0.24
N PRO A 54 -2.41 50.03 0.70
CA PRO A 54 -3.71 50.34 0.10
C PRO A 54 -3.58 50.89 -1.35
N ASP A 55 -2.39 51.33 -1.75
CA ASP A 55 -2.11 51.79 -3.12
C ASP A 55 -1.74 50.61 -4.04
N TYR A 56 -2.63 50.30 -5.00
CA TYR A 56 -2.43 49.27 -6.02
C TYR A 56 -1.19 49.50 -6.91
N PHE A 57 -0.77 50.75 -7.11
CA PHE A 57 0.33 51.09 -8.02
C PHE A 57 1.70 51.01 -7.34
N LYS A 58 1.76 51.00 -6.01
CA LYS A 58 3.01 50.83 -5.27
C LYS A 58 3.65 49.49 -5.60
N LYS A 59 4.88 49.51 -6.13
CA LYS A 59 5.60 48.30 -6.55
C LYS A 59 5.86 47.37 -5.35
N ASN A 60 5.90 46.06 -5.62
CA ASN A 60 6.21 45.01 -4.64
C ASN A 60 5.35 45.04 -3.36
N THR A 61 4.09 45.48 -3.50
CA THR A 61 3.12 45.47 -2.41
C THR A 61 1.82 44.78 -2.78
N THR A 62 1.12 44.26 -1.78
CA THR A 62 -0.19 43.64 -1.85
C THR A 62 -1.25 44.54 -1.21
N ILE A 63 -2.44 44.54 -1.79
CA ILE A 63 -3.64 45.19 -1.24
C ILE A 63 -4.30 44.37 -0.13
N SER A 64 -3.99 43.06 -0.06
CA SER A 64 -4.66 42.12 0.82
C SER A 64 -3.67 41.47 1.78
N LYS A 65 -4.09 41.33 3.03
CA LYS A 65 -3.34 40.67 4.11
C LYS A 65 -4.02 39.40 4.62
N TRP A 66 -5.05 38.94 3.92
CA TRP A 66 -5.95 37.87 4.38
C TRP A 66 -5.73 36.57 3.61
N ALA A 67 -5.94 35.43 4.27
CA ALA A 67 -5.93 34.10 3.68
C ALA A 67 -6.75 33.09 4.52
N GLY A 68 -7.27 32.05 3.87
CA GLY A 68 -7.70 30.82 4.55
C GLY A 68 -6.49 29.90 4.72
N LEU A 69 -6.08 29.57 5.95
CA LEU A 69 -4.81 28.88 6.19
C LEU A 69 -5.01 27.56 6.93
N LEU A 70 -4.13 26.60 6.66
CA LEU A 70 -4.03 25.39 7.47
C LEU A 70 -3.29 25.69 8.77
N GLU A 71 -3.69 25.02 9.85
CA GLU A 71 -3.07 25.17 11.17
C GLU A 71 -1.60 24.72 11.15
N ASP A 72 -1.33 23.57 10.54
CA ASP A 72 -0.01 22.95 10.52
C ASP A 72 0.37 22.48 9.12
N ILE A 73 1.50 23.00 8.63
CA ILE A 73 2.09 22.62 7.34
C ILE A 73 3.53 22.12 7.50
N LYS A 74 4.04 22.04 8.74
CA LYS A 74 5.44 21.74 9.04
C LYS A 74 5.62 20.28 9.45
N ASN A 75 4.69 19.73 10.23
CA ASN A 75 4.83 18.39 10.77
C ASN A 75 4.57 17.31 9.71
N PHE A 76 5.42 16.28 9.73
CA PHE A 76 5.34 15.16 8.80
C PHE A 76 6.00 13.91 9.39
N ASP A 77 5.28 12.79 9.40
CA ASP A 77 5.83 11.50 9.83
C ASP A 77 6.68 10.87 8.72
N HIS A 78 7.91 11.35 8.59
CA HIS A 78 8.81 10.89 7.52
C HIS A 78 9.14 9.40 7.62
N ASN A 79 9.22 8.84 8.83
CA ASN A 79 9.47 7.42 9.05
C ASN A 79 8.31 6.56 8.53
N PHE A 80 7.07 6.99 8.75
CA PHE A 80 5.90 6.32 8.17
C PHE A 80 6.00 6.25 6.65
N PHE A 81 6.40 7.33 5.99
CA PHE A 81 6.49 7.39 4.53
C PHE A 81 7.82 6.87 3.96
N ARG A 82 8.71 6.31 4.79
CA ARG A 82 10.04 5.81 4.39
C ARG A 82 10.91 6.88 3.73
N ILE A 83 10.82 8.11 4.25
CA ILE A 83 11.58 9.27 3.79
C ILE A 83 12.66 9.59 4.83
N LEU A 84 13.90 9.77 4.38
CA LEU A 84 15.01 10.12 5.26
C LEU A 84 14.79 11.50 5.90
N PRO A 85 15.27 11.74 7.13
CA PRO A 85 15.09 13.02 7.81
C PRO A 85 15.53 14.23 6.97
N ASP A 86 16.69 14.15 6.31
CA ASP A 86 17.21 15.27 5.50
C ASP A 86 16.46 15.46 4.18
N GLN A 87 15.86 14.39 3.63
CA GLN A 87 14.92 14.50 2.52
C GLN A 87 13.66 15.23 2.96
N ALA A 88 13.09 14.86 4.10
CA ALA A 88 11.84 15.42 4.61
C ALA A 88 11.93 16.92 4.90
N LYS A 89 13.08 17.41 5.38
CA LYS A 89 13.35 18.85 5.59
C LYS A 89 13.25 19.66 4.31
N ASN A 90 13.75 19.12 3.20
CA ASN A 90 13.82 19.79 1.89
C ASN A 90 12.60 19.51 0.99
N LEU A 91 11.74 18.57 1.38
CA LEU A 91 10.55 18.20 0.63
C LEU A 91 9.51 19.32 0.67
N ASP A 92 8.92 19.69 -0.47
CA ASP A 92 7.81 20.65 -0.49
C ASP A 92 6.70 20.20 0.50
N PRO A 93 6.28 21.05 1.47
CA PRO A 93 5.16 20.77 2.35
C PRO A 93 3.88 20.31 1.63
N GLN A 94 3.67 20.74 0.38
CA GLN A 94 2.55 20.26 -0.45
C GLN A 94 2.62 18.74 -0.65
N CYS A 95 3.81 18.21 -0.93
CA CYS A 95 4.01 16.77 -1.09
C CYS A 95 3.82 16.01 0.23
N ARG A 96 4.24 16.61 1.35
CA ARG A 96 4.09 16.00 2.69
C ARG A 96 2.62 15.80 3.05
N LEU A 97 1.83 16.86 2.93
CA LEU A 97 0.40 16.82 3.23
C LEU A 97 -0.35 15.92 2.26
N LEU A 98 0.01 15.94 0.97
CA LEU A 98 -0.59 15.06 -0.02
C LEU A 98 -0.37 13.58 0.31
N LEU A 99 0.83 13.17 0.74
CA LEU A 99 1.09 11.79 1.15
C LEU A 99 0.22 11.35 2.34
N GLN A 100 0.03 12.24 3.33
CA GLN A 100 -0.86 11.99 4.47
C GLN A 100 -2.31 11.86 4.02
N GLU A 101 -2.81 12.80 3.22
CA GLU A 101 -4.19 12.81 2.78
C GLU A 101 -4.50 11.66 1.82
N VAL A 102 -3.56 11.26 0.95
CA VAL A 102 -3.75 10.03 0.18
C VAL A 102 -3.88 8.82 1.11
N TRP A 103 -3.06 8.71 2.16
CA TRP A 103 -3.20 7.62 3.13
C TRP A 103 -4.56 7.64 3.84
N HIS A 104 -5.01 8.82 4.32
CA HIS A 104 -6.33 8.97 4.94
C HIS A 104 -7.48 8.60 3.97
N CYS A 105 -7.36 8.96 2.70
CA CYS A 105 -8.32 8.62 1.65
C CYS A 105 -8.42 7.09 1.43
N LEU A 106 -7.28 6.37 1.48
CA LEU A 106 -7.26 4.91 1.42
C LEU A 106 -7.92 4.26 2.65
N GLU A 107 -7.68 4.83 3.84
CA GLU A 107 -8.33 4.38 5.07
C GLU A 107 -9.84 4.63 5.06
N ASP A 108 -10.28 5.79 4.57
CA ASP A 108 -11.70 6.10 4.36
C ASP A 108 -12.36 5.11 3.40
N ALA A 109 -11.68 4.77 2.30
CA ALA A 109 -12.16 3.76 1.35
C ALA A 109 -12.19 2.33 1.91
N ALA A 110 -11.52 2.08 3.05
CA ALA A 110 -11.24 0.74 3.55
C ALA A 110 -10.53 -0.14 2.50
N VAL A 111 -9.61 0.45 1.72
CA VAL A 111 -8.83 -0.25 0.69
C VAL A 111 -7.37 -0.30 1.10
N LYS A 112 -6.83 -1.52 1.30
CA LYS A 112 -5.41 -1.68 1.62
C LYS A 112 -4.51 -1.36 0.42
N PRO A 113 -3.30 -0.83 0.63
CA PRO A 113 -2.34 -0.59 -0.45
C PRO A 113 -2.08 -1.82 -1.34
N GLU A 114 -2.09 -3.03 -0.78
CA GLU A 114 -1.85 -4.27 -1.52
C GLU A 114 -2.92 -4.55 -2.59
N VAL A 115 -4.15 -4.05 -2.37
CA VAL A 115 -5.23 -4.15 -3.38
C VAL A 115 -4.88 -3.26 -4.57
N LEU A 116 -4.44 -2.03 -4.31
CA LEU A 116 -4.07 -1.06 -5.34
C LEU A 116 -2.78 -1.43 -6.08
N GLN A 117 -1.86 -2.14 -5.42
CA GLN A 117 -0.61 -2.66 -6.02
C GLN A 117 -0.85 -3.84 -6.98
N LYS A 118 -1.87 -4.65 -6.68
CA LYS A 118 -2.28 -5.77 -7.55
C LYS A 118 -3.08 -5.30 -8.77
N ALA A 119 -3.77 -4.17 -8.65
CA ALA A 119 -4.48 -3.53 -9.73
C ALA A 119 -3.60 -2.51 -10.48
N ILE A 120 -3.98 -2.15 -11.71
CA ILE A 120 -3.39 -0.97 -12.35
C ILE A 120 -4.04 0.28 -11.77
N THR A 121 -3.32 0.99 -10.90
CA THR A 121 -3.81 2.19 -10.21
C THR A 121 -3.05 3.43 -10.69
N SER A 122 -3.77 4.45 -11.17
CA SER A 122 -3.20 5.73 -11.63
C SER A 122 -3.32 6.84 -10.58
N VAL A 123 -2.46 7.85 -10.66
CA VAL A 123 -2.39 9.00 -9.76
C VAL A 123 -2.40 10.29 -10.58
N TYR A 124 -3.39 11.16 -10.34
CA TYR A 124 -3.50 12.48 -10.96
C TYR A 124 -3.59 13.56 -9.89
N ILE A 125 -2.61 14.47 -9.85
CA ILE A 125 -2.52 15.50 -8.82
C ILE A 125 -2.61 16.90 -9.43
N GLY A 126 -3.63 17.66 -9.06
CA GLY A 126 -3.73 19.08 -9.38
C GLY A 126 -2.85 19.93 -8.47
N PHE A 127 -2.07 20.84 -9.04
CA PHE A 127 -1.30 21.84 -8.30
C PHE A 127 -1.30 23.18 -9.03
N PHE A 128 -0.78 24.23 -8.38
CA PHE A 128 -0.62 25.55 -8.99
C PHE A 128 0.49 26.35 -8.30
N SER A 129 0.51 26.34 -6.96
CA SER A 129 1.51 27.06 -6.18
C SER A 129 2.89 26.41 -6.29
N LEU A 130 3.92 27.23 -6.54
CA LEU A 130 5.35 26.86 -6.57
C LEU A 130 6.14 27.59 -5.48
N ASP A 131 5.46 28.04 -4.43
CA ASP A 131 6.03 28.92 -3.41
C ASP A 131 7.29 28.35 -2.74
N HIS A 132 7.27 27.05 -2.36
CA HIS A 132 8.43 26.41 -1.73
C HIS A 132 9.61 26.27 -2.72
N PHE A 133 9.33 25.95 -3.98
CA PHE A 133 10.35 25.91 -5.04
C PHE A 133 11.07 27.26 -5.20
N GLN A 134 10.38 28.40 -4.99
CA GLN A 134 11.02 29.72 -5.04
C GLN A 134 12.08 29.95 -3.94
N TYR A 135 11.89 29.34 -2.76
CA TYR A 135 12.90 29.36 -1.70
C TYR A 135 14.08 28.46 -2.03
N VAL A 136 13.80 27.22 -2.44
CA VAL A 136 14.82 26.21 -2.74
C VAL A 136 15.68 26.64 -3.94
N ALA A 137 15.09 27.19 -4.99
CA ALA A 137 15.81 27.67 -6.16
C ALA A 137 16.78 28.85 -5.87
N ARG A 138 16.65 29.51 -4.71
CA ARG A 138 17.53 30.59 -4.25
C ARG A 138 18.48 30.15 -3.13
N ALA A 139 18.44 28.88 -2.73
CA ALA A 139 19.33 28.36 -1.71
C ALA A 139 20.79 28.40 -2.19
N LYS A 140 21.72 28.73 -1.27
CA LYS A 140 23.16 28.80 -1.59
C LYS A 140 23.77 27.44 -1.93
N ASN A 141 23.24 26.38 -1.32
CA ASN A 141 23.68 25.01 -1.53
C ASN A 141 22.53 24.24 -2.20
N THR A 142 22.82 23.64 -3.35
CA THR A 142 21.87 22.77 -4.06
C THR A 142 22.36 21.34 -3.96
N ASP A 143 21.51 20.44 -3.50
CA ASP A 143 21.76 19.00 -3.46
C ASP A 143 20.63 18.25 -4.20
N MET A 144 20.73 16.92 -4.24
CA MET A 144 19.70 16.08 -4.88
C MET A 144 18.31 16.20 -4.22
N TYR A 145 18.25 16.58 -2.94
CA TYR A 145 16.99 16.74 -2.21
C TYR A 145 16.23 17.97 -2.67
N GLY A 146 16.93 19.03 -3.08
CA GLY A 146 16.34 20.18 -3.75
C GLY A 146 15.53 19.77 -4.98
N ALA A 147 16.09 18.94 -5.87
CA ALA A 147 15.40 18.47 -7.07
C ALA A 147 14.26 17.49 -6.72
N LEU A 148 14.56 16.40 -6.02
CA LEU A 148 13.59 15.34 -5.72
C LEU A 148 12.46 15.81 -4.78
N GLY A 149 12.69 16.89 -4.02
CA GLY A 149 11.71 17.43 -3.08
C GLY A 149 10.72 18.42 -3.67
N ASN A 150 11.02 19.06 -4.81
CA ASN A 150 10.36 20.31 -5.19
C ASN A 150 9.90 20.42 -6.64
N TYR A 151 10.37 19.56 -7.54
CA TYR A 151 9.80 19.55 -8.90
C TYR A 151 8.35 19.07 -8.87
N PRO A 152 7.41 19.72 -9.58
CA PRO A 152 5.99 19.41 -9.43
C PRO A 152 5.58 17.98 -9.80
N CYS A 153 6.31 17.33 -10.71
CA CYS A 153 6.09 15.92 -11.04
C CYS A 153 6.22 14.99 -9.82
N MET A 154 6.96 15.42 -8.79
CA MET A 154 7.15 14.66 -7.55
C MET A 154 5.87 14.55 -6.72
N LEU A 155 4.90 15.46 -6.88
CA LEU A 155 3.61 15.39 -6.18
C LEU A 155 2.88 14.08 -6.48
N ALA A 156 2.69 13.74 -7.76
CA ALA A 156 2.11 12.45 -8.15
C ALA A 156 3.10 11.29 -7.98
N ASN A 157 4.36 11.47 -8.39
CA ASN A 157 5.31 10.37 -8.45
C ASN A 157 5.70 9.82 -7.07
N ARG A 158 5.72 10.65 -6.03
CA ARG A 158 5.99 10.17 -4.66
C ARG A 158 4.85 9.34 -4.10
N VAL A 159 3.60 9.66 -4.44
CA VAL A 159 2.44 8.84 -4.09
C VAL A 159 2.56 7.46 -4.77
N SER A 160 2.80 7.45 -6.08
CA SER A 160 2.99 6.21 -6.85
C SER A 160 4.16 5.38 -6.32
N HIS A 161 5.29 6.02 -6.02
CA HIS A 161 6.48 5.37 -5.49
C HIS A 161 6.23 4.76 -4.10
N PHE A 162 5.66 5.54 -3.17
CA PHE A 162 5.41 5.08 -1.81
C PHE A 162 4.42 3.91 -1.76
N LEU A 163 3.35 3.98 -2.56
CA LEU A 163 2.31 2.96 -2.60
C LEU A 163 2.62 1.82 -3.59
N ASN A 164 3.73 1.88 -4.34
CA ASN A 164 4.11 0.93 -5.39
C ASN A 164 3.02 0.75 -6.48
N LEU A 165 2.51 1.87 -6.99
CA LEU A 165 1.48 1.92 -8.03
C LEU A 165 2.11 1.99 -9.42
N ARG A 166 1.48 1.33 -10.40
CA ARG A 166 2.03 1.12 -11.74
C ARG A 166 1.25 1.80 -12.88
N GLY A 167 0.16 2.51 -12.57
CA GLY A 167 -0.60 3.28 -13.56
C GLY A 167 0.07 4.62 -13.89
N ALA A 168 -0.64 5.46 -14.65
CA ALA A 168 -0.20 6.81 -14.97
C ALA A 168 0.03 7.62 -13.68
N SER A 169 1.07 8.44 -13.63
CA SER A 169 1.41 9.26 -12.46
C SER A 169 1.73 10.68 -12.92
N ILE A 170 0.75 11.59 -12.82
CA ILE A 170 0.78 12.87 -13.52
C ILE A 170 0.37 14.01 -12.58
N SER A 171 1.23 15.02 -12.49
CA SER A 171 0.89 16.31 -11.88
C SER A 171 0.39 17.27 -12.96
N ILE A 172 -0.73 17.95 -12.72
CA ILE A 172 -1.42 18.80 -13.70
C ILE A 172 -1.55 20.22 -13.14
N ASP A 173 -1.18 21.19 -13.97
CA ASP A 173 -1.38 22.62 -13.71
C ASP A 173 -2.27 23.23 -14.80
N SER A 174 -3.51 23.51 -14.41
CA SER A 174 -4.43 24.38 -15.14
C SER A 174 -4.97 25.45 -14.18
N ALA A 175 -4.09 25.97 -13.32
CA ALA A 175 -4.38 26.92 -12.25
C ALA A 175 -5.57 26.48 -11.36
N CYS A 176 -6.61 27.31 -11.25
CA CYS A 176 -7.77 27.02 -10.41
C CYS A 176 -8.58 25.79 -10.88
N ALA A 177 -8.43 25.37 -12.14
CA ALA A 177 -9.09 24.20 -12.70
C ALA A 177 -8.28 22.89 -12.53
N SER A 178 -7.09 22.92 -11.90
CA SER A 178 -6.17 21.76 -11.84
C SER A 178 -6.80 20.48 -11.28
N SER A 179 -7.57 20.56 -10.19
CA SER A 179 -8.28 19.39 -9.64
C SER A 179 -9.28 18.77 -10.60
N PHE A 180 -9.92 19.57 -11.45
CA PHE A 180 -10.92 19.10 -12.41
C PHE A 180 -10.26 18.49 -13.65
N SER A 181 -9.18 19.09 -14.14
CA SER A 181 -8.36 18.48 -15.18
C SER A 181 -7.83 17.11 -14.70
N ALA A 182 -7.33 17.02 -13.47
CA ALA A 182 -6.91 15.75 -12.88
C ALA A 182 -8.03 14.70 -12.85
N LEU A 183 -9.22 15.08 -12.37
CA LEU A 183 -10.37 14.18 -12.34
C LEU A 183 -10.86 13.77 -13.73
N HIS A 184 -10.89 14.70 -14.69
CA HIS A 184 -11.31 14.41 -16.05
C HIS A 184 -10.37 13.41 -16.73
N HIS A 185 -9.04 13.58 -16.58
CA HIS A 185 -8.07 12.62 -17.07
C HIS A 185 -8.21 11.25 -16.39
N ALA A 186 -8.44 11.21 -15.08
CA ALA A 186 -8.73 9.96 -14.36
C ALA A 186 -10.00 9.27 -14.88
N LYS A 187 -11.08 10.03 -15.16
CA LYS A 187 -12.31 9.49 -15.76
C LYS A 187 -12.05 8.87 -17.13
N LEU A 188 -11.28 9.54 -17.98
CA LEU A 188 -10.93 9.01 -19.30
C LEU A 188 -10.14 7.70 -19.19
N ALA A 189 -9.12 7.66 -18.33
CA ALA A 189 -8.30 6.46 -18.11
C ALA A 189 -9.13 5.27 -17.58
N LEU A 190 -10.00 5.50 -16.58
CA LEU A 190 -10.89 4.48 -16.04
C LEU A 190 -11.94 4.00 -17.05
N SER A 191 -12.51 4.92 -17.84
CA SER A 191 -13.53 4.59 -18.85
C SER A 191 -12.96 3.74 -19.99
N ARG A 192 -11.71 4.00 -20.36
CA ARG A 192 -10.95 3.25 -21.38
C ARG A 192 -10.35 1.94 -20.86
N GLY A 193 -10.38 1.72 -19.54
CA GLY A 193 -9.76 0.56 -18.91
C GLY A 193 -8.23 0.61 -18.90
N GLU A 194 -7.63 1.81 -18.97
CA GLU A 194 -6.18 2.01 -18.80
C GLU A 194 -5.77 1.79 -17.33
N CYS A 195 -6.72 1.94 -16.40
CA CYS A 195 -6.56 1.63 -14.98
C CYS A 195 -7.88 1.12 -14.39
N GLU A 196 -7.78 0.46 -13.23
CA GLU A 196 -8.93 -0.03 -12.46
C GLU A 196 -9.29 0.91 -11.31
N TYR A 197 -8.29 1.60 -10.77
CA TYR A 197 -8.44 2.61 -9.72
C TYR A 197 -7.68 3.87 -10.10
N SER A 198 -8.13 5.00 -9.60
CA SER A 198 -7.36 6.22 -9.65
C SER A 198 -7.41 7.00 -8.34
N VAL A 199 -6.24 7.44 -7.89
CA VAL A 199 -6.08 8.46 -6.85
C VAL A 199 -6.10 9.82 -7.55
N ILE A 200 -7.05 10.66 -7.16
CA ILE A 200 -7.14 12.05 -7.61
C ILE A 200 -6.87 12.92 -6.40
N GLY A 201 -5.91 13.82 -6.50
CA GLY A 201 -5.60 14.77 -5.43
C GLY A 201 -5.46 16.19 -5.95
N ALA A 202 -5.55 17.16 -5.06
CA ALA A 202 -5.06 18.50 -5.34
C ALA A 202 -4.61 19.20 -4.07
N VAL A 203 -3.62 20.07 -4.21
CA VAL A 203 -2.98 20.76 -3.09
C VAL A 203 -2.65 22.21 -3.45
N ASN A 204 -2.80 23.09 -2.47
CA ASN A 204 -2.34 24.46 -2.54
C ASN A 204 -1.84 24.95 -1.17
N LEU A 205 -0.67 25.60 -1.14
CA LEU A 205 -0.13 26.24 0.06
C LEU A 205 0.35 27.67 -0.22
N ILE A 206 0.31 28.51 0.80
CA ILE A 206 0.71 29.92 0.77
C ILE A 206 1.94 30.07 1.66
N SER A 207 3.12 29.95 1.05
CA SER A 207 4.39 30.02 1.80
C SER A 207 5.32 31.13 1.33
N HIS A 208 5.09 31.75 0.16
CA HIS A 208 5.96 32.81 -0.36
C HIS A 208 5.17 34.07 -0.76
N VAL A 209 5.65 35.25 -0.34
CA VAL A 209 4.96 36.55 -0.51
C VAL A 209 4.79 36.96 -1.98
N TRP A 210 5.72 36.56 -2.86
CA TRP A 210 5.69 36.95 -4.28
C TRP A 210 4.39 36.54 -4.96
N HIS A 211 3.90 35.32 -4.73
CA HIS A 211 2.67 34.85 -5.37
C HIS A 211 1.47 35.69 -4.92
N HIS A 212 1.40 36.02 -3.63
CA HIS A 212 0.38 36.89 -3.07
C HIS A 212 0.42 38.32 -3.65
N ILE A 213 1.61 38.91 -3.78
CA ILE A 213 1.80 40.21 -4.43
C ILE A 213 1.37 40.14 -5.90
N SER A 214 1.80 39.10 -6.64
CA SER A 214 1.46 38.94 -8.06
C SER A 214 -0.05 38.86 -8.27
N MET A 215 -0.77 38.07 -7.47
CA MET A 215 -2.23 38.00 -7.53
C MET A 215 -2.88 39.34 -7.15
N SER A 216 -2.33 40.07 -6.18
CA SER A 216 -2.79 41.43 -5.88
C SER A 216 -2.61 42.38 -7.07
N LYS A 217 -1.50 42.27 -7.82
CA LYS A 217 -1.25 43.10 -9.03
C LYS A 217 -2.15 42.71 -10.20
N CYS A 218 -2.60 41.47 -10.26
CA CYS A 218 -3.67 41.04 -11.17
C CYS A 218 -5.06 41.59 -10.79
N ARG A 219 -5.19 42.30 -9.65
CA ARG A 219 -6.44 42.88 -9.14
C ARG A 219 -7.55 41.86 -8.88
N VAL A 220 -7.17 40.63 -8.53
CA VAL A 220 -8.12 39.56 -8.23
C VAL A 220 -8.35 39.37 -6.73
N LEU A 221 -7.54 39.98 -5.87
CA LEU A 221 -7.64 39.82 -4.42
C LEU A 221 -8.56 40.85 -3.78
N SER A 222 -9.43 40.39 -2.87
CA SER A 222 -10.26 41.25 -2.04
C SER A 222 -9.42 41.98 -0.97
N PRO A 223 -9.51 43.31 -0.87
CA PRO A 223 -8.91 44.07 0.22
C PRO A 223 -9.57 43.79 1.57
N ASP A 224 -10.86 43.44 1.56
CA ASP A 224 -11.68 43.26 2.77
C ASP A 224 -11.51 41.88 3.40
N GLY A 225 -10.80 40.98 2.73
CA GLY A 225 -10.57 39.63 3.24
C GLY A 225 -11.81 38.74 3.17
N GLN A 226 -12.69 38.95 2.19
CA GLN A 226 -13.88 38.13 2.03
C GLN A 226 -14.13 37.80 0.55
N CYS A 227 -14.44 36.53 0.25
CA CYS A 227 -15.10 36.18 -1.01
C CYS A 227 -16.58 36.52 -0.85
N LYS A 228 -17.02 37.61 -1.47
CA LYS A 228 -18.41 38.12 -1.39
C LYS A 228 -19.20 37.70 -2.62
N THR A 229 -19.23 36.40 -2.87
CA THR A 229 -19.81 35.81 -4.08
C THR A 229 -21.28 36.19 -4.22
N PHE A 230 -21.65 36.71 -5.40
CA PHE A 230 -22.98 37.24 -5.77
C PHE A 230 -23.42 38.54 -5.07
N ASP A 231 -22.57 39.12 -4.22
CA ASP A 231 -22.87 40.37 -3.53
C ASP A 231 -22.56 41.60 -4.40
N ALA A 232 -23.30 42.69 -4.23
CA ALA A 232 -23.07 43.97 -4.89
C ALA A 232 -21.69 44.57 -4.58
N SER A 233 -21.11 44.23 -3.43
CA SER A 233 -19.78 44.70 -3.01
C SER A 233 -18.63 43.74 -3.39
N ALA A 234 -18.90 42.69 -4.17
CA ALA A 234 -17.91 41.74 -4.70
C ALA A 234 -16.68 42.45 -5.31
N ASN A 235 -15.51 42.27 -4.69
CA ASN A 235 -14.29 43.02 -5.01
C ASN A 235 -13.03 42.14 -5.11
N GLY A 236 -13.19 40.84 -5.37
CA GLY A 236 -12.12 39.88 -5.49
C GLY A 236 -12.29 38.69 -4.54
N TYR A 237 -11.35 37.75 -4.62
CA TYR A 237 -11.31 36.57 -3.77
C TYR A 237 -10.21 36.67 -2.70
N VAL A 238 -10.26 35.78 -1.71
CA VAL A 238 -9.19 35.57 -0.72
C VAL A 238 -8.48 34.27 -1.03
N ARG A 239 -7.15 34.25 -1.07
CA ARG A 239 -6.39 33.00 -1.31
C ARG A 239 -6.59 32.03 -0.14
N GLY A 240 -6.56 30.74 -0.40
CA GLY A 240 -6.62 29.71 0.63
C GLY A 240 -5.67 28.55 0.42
N GLU A 241 -5.31 27.90 1.52
CA GLU A 241 -4.54 26.66 1.60
C GLU A 241 -5.46 25.46 1.71
N GLY A 242 -5.08 24.33 1.15
CA GLY A 242 -5.79 23.07 1.41
C GLY A 242 -5.35 21.92 0.54
N VAL A 243 -5.71 20.72 0.98
CA VAL A 243 -5.43 19.45 0.33
C VAL A 243 -6.71 18.65 0.29
N GLY A 244 -7.03 18.04 -0.85
CA GLY A 244 -8.14 17.09 -0.96
C GLY A 244 -7.73 15.89 -1.82
N CYS A 245 -8.23 14.71 -1.46
CA CYS A 245 -7.95 13.46 -2.16
C CYS A 245 -9.24 12.65 -2.36
N LEU A 246 -9.34 11.94 -3.48
CA LEU A 246 -10.40 11.00 -3.83
C LEU A 246 -9.77 9.70 -4.33
N LEU A 247 -10.33 8.57 -3.91
CA LEU A 247 -10.09 7.27 -4.55
C LEU A 247 -11.33 6.94 -5.37
N VAL A 248 -11.14 6.71 -6.67
CA VAL A 248 -12.23 6.43 -7.60
C VAL A 248 -12.01 5.14 -8.36
N THR A 249 -13.10 4.48 -8.72
CA THR A 249 -13.13 3.34 -9.64
C THR A 249 -14.43 3.39 -10.46
N THR A 250 -14.58 2.52 -11.45
CA THR A 250 -15.87 2.40 -12.16
C THR A 250 -16.97 1.97 -11.20
N LEU A 251 -18.19 2.47 -11.37
CA LEU A 251 -19.32 2.13 -10.51
C LEU A 251 -19.57 0.61 -10.48
N GLU A 252 -19.39 -0.04 -11.63
CA GLU A 252 -19.46 -1.50 -11.80
C GLU A 252 -18.49 -2.22 -10.87
N ASN A 253 -17.21 -1.80 -10.86
CA ASN A 253 -16.19 -2.39 -10.01
C ASN A 253 -16.44 -2.08 -8.53
N ALA A 254 -16.90 -0.88 -8.19
CA ALA A 254 -17.25 -0.53 -6.81
C ALA A 254 -18.34 -1.45 -6.23
N ILE A 255 -19.39 -1.69 -7.01
CA ILE A 255 -20.49 -2.61 -6.61
C ILE A 255 -19.96 -4.05 -6.52
N GLN A 256 -19.20 -4.51 -7.52
CA GLN A 256 -18.67 -5.89 -7.55
C GLN A 256 -17.74 -6.18 -6.37
N LYS A 257 -16.92 -5.20 -5.97
CA LYS A 257 -15.96 -5.33 -4.86
C LYS A 257 -16.56 -5.01 -3.49
N GLY A 258 -17.84 -4.58 -3.44
CA GLY A 258 -18.51 -4.23 -2.20
C GLY A 258 -17.96 -2.95 -1.55
N HIS A 259 -17.37 -2.05 -2.33
CA HIS A 259 -16.84 -0.78 -1.82
C HIS A 259 -17.98 0.11 -1.29
N ARG A 260 -17.65 0.92 -0.28
CA ARG A 260 -18.48 2.08 0.06
C ARG A 260 -18.50 3.02 -1.15
N ILE A 261 -19.67 3.61 -1.45
CA ILE A 261 -19.81 4.59 -2.53
C ILE A 261 -20.33 5.87 -1.89
N HIS A 262 -19.51 6.92 -1.88
CA HIS A 262 -19.87 8.23 -1.33
C HIS A 262 -20.75 9.03 -2.30
N ALA A 263 -20.44 8.98 -3.60
CA ALA A 263 -21.24 9.58 -4.67
C ALA A 263 -20.81 8.99 -6.02
N ILE A 264 -21.60 9.28 -7.06
CA ILE A 264 -21.29 8.92 -8.44
C ILE A 264 -20.87 10.16 -9.22
N ILE A 265 -19.73 10.08 -9.92
CA ILE A 265 -19.34 11.04 -10.95
C ILE A 265 -19.99 10.60 -12.27
N LYS A 266 -21.04 11.30 -12.67
CA LYS A 266 -21.82 11.00 -13.88
C LYS A 266 -21.13 11.53 -15.14
N GLY A 267 -20.73 12.79 -15.11
CA GLY A 267 -20.09 13.43 -16.26
C GLY A 267 -19.01 14.43 -15.85
N SER A 268 -18.05 14.65 -16.75
CA SER A 268 -17.09 15.74 -16.61
C SER A 268 -16.67 16.30 -17.96
N SER A 269 -16.35 17.59 -18.00
CA SER A 269 -15.85 18.25 -19.19
C SER A 269 -14.81 19.30 -18.83
N ILE A 270 -13.86 19.50 -19.75
CA ILE A 270 -12.87 20.58 -19.72
C ILE A 270 -12.82 21.29 -21.08
N ASN A 271 -12.68 22.60 -21.09
CA ASN A 271 -12.45 23.38 -22.31
C ASN A 271 -11.58 24.63 -22.02
N HIS A 272 -11.46 25.53 -23.01
CA HIS A 272 -10.72 26.78 -22.86
C HIS A 272 -11.55 27.98 -23.36
N CYS A 273 -11.38 29.15 -22.73
CA CYS A 273 -12.04 30.40 -23.11
C CYS A 273 -11.72 30.89 -24.53
N GLY A 274 -10.63 30.38 -25.14
CA GLY A 274 -10.16 30.78 -26.47
C GLY A 274 -9.62 32.20 -26.48
N ASN A 275 -9.93 32.96 -27.54
CA ASN A 275 -9.47 34.35 -27.69
C ASN A 275 -10.44 35.31 -26.97
N THR A 276 -10.02 35.83 -25.81
CA THR A 276 -10.72 36.84 -25.01
C THR A 276 -9.92 38.14 -24.95
N PRO A 277 -10.52 39.30 -24.60
CA PRO A 277 -9.81 40.59 -24.58
C PRO A 277 -8.53 40.62 -23.73
N ALA A 278 -8.50 39.85 -22.65
CA ALA A 278 -7.29 39.50 -21.93
C ALA A 278 -7.31 38.01 -21.59
N ILE A 279 -6.12 37.41 -21.42
CA ILE A 279 -5.96 35.98 -21.08
C ILE A 279 -6.75 35.57 -19.82
N SER A 280 -6.95 36.51 -18.88
CA SER A 280 -7.68 36.30 -17.64
C SER A 280 -9.17 36.65 -17.69
N THR A 281 -9.68 37.07 -18.85
CA THR A 281 -11.10 37.41 -19.00
C THR A 281 -11.92 36.13 -19.20
N PRO A 282 -12.96 35.87 -18.39
CA PRO A 282 -13.83 34.71 -18.58
C PRO A 282 -14.67 34.83 -19.86
N SER A 283 -15.16 33.69 -20.36
CA SER A 283 -16.01 33.60 -21.56
C SER A 283 -17.33 32.90 -21.26
N ALA A 284 -18.45 33.63 -21.31
CA ALA A 284 -19.79 33.06 -21.09
C ALA A 284 -20.08 31.89 -22.05
N LYS A 285 -19.68 32.04 -23.33
CA LYS A 285 -19.82 30.97 -24.33
C LYS A 285 -19.06 29.70 -23.93
N ALA A 286 -17.80 29.83 -23.52
CA ALA A 286 -17.00 28.67 -23.13
C ALA A 286 -17.53 28.03 -21.84
N GLN A 287 -18.00 28.84 -20.87
CA GLN A 287 -18.65 28.33 -19.67
C GLN A 287 -19.94 27.56 -20.01
N LYS A 288 -20.73 28.04 -20.97
CA LYS A 288 -21.93 27.36 -21.43
C LYS A 288 -21.61 26.00 -22.06
N GLU A 289 -20.61 26.00 -22.95
CA GLU A 289 -20.17 24.80 -23.66
C GLU A 289 -19.64 23.73 -22.70
N VAL A 290 -18.84 24.09 -21.68
CA VAL A 290 -18.30 23.11 -20.73
C VAL A 290 -19.40 22.51 -19.84
N VAL A 291 -20.38 23.31 -19.41
CA VAL A 291 -21.51 22.82 -18.61
C VAL A 291 -22.38 21.88 -19.45
N ASN A 292 -22.76 22.29 -20.67
CA ASN A 292 -23.55 21.44 -21.57
C ASN A 292 -22.83 20.14 -21.91
N SER A 293 -21.52 20.19 -22.19
CA SER A 293 -20.73 18.99 -22.49
C SER A 293 -20.68 18.03 -21.30
N ALA A 294 -20.61 18.54 -20.07
CA ALA A 294 -20.63 17.71 -18.87
C ALA A 294 -22.02 17.09 -18.62
N LEU A 295 -23.12 17.81 -18.93
CA LEU A 295 -24.49 17.28 -18.90
C LEU A 295 -24.69 16.18 -19.96
N GLU A 296 -24.18 16.40 -21.18
CA GLU A 296 -24.20 15.41 -22.26
C GLU A 296 -23.36 14.16 -21.91
N ASP A 297 -22.19 14.33 -21.30
CA ASP A 297 -21.38 13.23 -20.80
C ASP A 297 -22.06 12.47 -19.65
N ALA A 298 -22.79 13.17 -18.80
CA ALA A 298 -23.55 12.59 -17.70
C ALA A 298 -24.84 11.86 -18.14
N GLU A 299 -25.33 12.15 -19.36
CA GLU A 299 -26.65 11.75 -19.84
C GLU A 299 -27.79 12.24 -18.92
N ILE A 300 -27.66 13.47 -18.42
CA ILE A 300 -28.58 14.10 -17.46
C ILE A 300 -29.08 15.43 -18.03
N GLY A 301 -30.40 15.66 -17.91
CA GLY A 301 -31.03 16.94 -18.27
C GLY A 301 -30.80 18.02 -17.21
N ALA A 302 -30.78 19.29 -17.63
CA ALA A 302 -30.63 20.44 -16.73
C ALA A 302 -31.72 20.49 -15.64
N ASP A 303 -32.92 19.98 -15.93
CA ASP A 303 -34.05 19.85 -15.00
C ASP A 303 -33.81 18.91 -13.81
N GLN A 304 -32.75 18.10 -13.86
CA GLN A 304 -32.39 17.16 -12.80
C GLN A 304 -31.32 17.71 -11.85
N ILE A 305 -30.75 18.88 -12.15
CA ILE A 305 -29.69 19.49 -11.33
C ILE A 305 -30.33 20.40 -10.28
N GLY A 306 -30.26 19.97 -9.02
CA GLY A 306 -30.84 20.72 -7.89
C GLY A 306 -29.91 21.77 -7.30
N TYR A 307 -28.60 21.66 -7.55
CA TYR A 307 -27.60 22.57 -7.00
C TYR A 307 -26.41 22.74 -7.96
N ILE A 308 -25.86 23.96 -8.04
CA ILE A 308 -24.59 24.25 -8.69
C ILE A 308 -23.62 24.84 -7.66
N GLU A 309 -22.53 24.12 -7.41
CA GLU A 309 -21.36 24.68 -6.75
C GLU A 309 -20.56 25.49 -7.79
N THR A 310 -20.76 26.80 -7.79
CA THR A 310 -20.15 27.72 -8.75
C THR A 310 -18.65 27.88 -8.53
N HIS A 311 -17.95 28.38 -9.55
CA HIS A 311 -16.60 28.88 -9.37
C HIS A 311 -16.62 30.12 -8.46
N GLY A 312 -17.56 31.06 -8.67
CA GLY A 312 -18.02 32.02 -7.66
C GLY A 312 -16.91 32.64 -6.80
N THR A 313 -16.04 33.42 -7.43
CA THR A 313 -14.86 34.02 -6.79
C THR A 313 -15.16 35.32 -6.05
N GLY A 314 -16.39 35.86 -6.12
CA GLY A 314 -16.67 37.16 -5.53
C GLY A 314 -16.08 38.31 -6.34
N THR A 315 -16.06 38.14 -7.66
CA THR A 315 -15.70 39.21 -8.60
C THR A 315 -16.97 39.75 -9.25
N ALA A 316 -17.18 41.07 -9.20
CA ALA A 316 -18.43 41.68 -9.68
C ALA A 316 -18.82 41.26 -11.12
N LEU A 317 -17.84 41.20 -12.02
CA LEU A 317 -18.07 40.79 -13.43
C LEU A 317 -18.07 39.26 -13.61
N GLY A 318 -17.17 38.54 -12.94
CA GLY A 318 -17.05 37.09 -13.09
C GLY A 318 -18.30 36.36 -12.59
N ASP A 319 -18.82 36.77 -11.42
CA ASP A 319 -20.03 36.20 -10.85
C ASP A 319 -21.26 36.46 -11.75
N ALA A 320 -21.34 37.63 -12.40
CA ALA A 320 -22.43 37.95 -13.32
C ALA A 320 -22.37 37.15 -14.63
N ILE A 321 -21.18 36.94 -15.18
CA ILE A 321 -20.96 36.09 -16.35
C ILE A 321 -21.33 34.63 -16.05
N GLU A 322 -20.93 34.12 -14.88
CA GLU A 322 -21.25 32.75 -14.48
C GLU A 322 -22.76 32.58 -14.25
N CYS A 323 -23.41 33.50 -13.54
CA CYS A 323 -24.85 33.42 -13.27
C CYS A 323 -25.70 33.58 -14.53
N SER A 324 -25.34 34.50 -15.44
CA SER A 324 -26.08 34.66 -16.71
C SER A 324 -25.98 33.40 -17.58
N THR A 325 -24.80 32.78 -17.61
CA THR A 325 -24.58 31.50 -18.32
C THR A 325 -25.43 30.38 -17.73
N LEU A 326 -25.42 30.22 -16.40
CA LEU A 326 -26.23 29.22 -15.73
C LEU A 326 -27.73 29.48 -15.90
N ALA A 327 -28.18 30.74 -15.80
CA ALA A 327 -29.58 31.11 -15.98
C ALA A 327 -30.12 30.71 -17.37
N GLU A 328 -29.29 30.82 -18.41
CA GLU A 328 -29.66 30.38 -19.75
C GLU A 328 -29.83 28.85 -19.83
N ILE A 329 -28.87 28.10 -19.29
CA ILE A 329 -28.85 26.62 -19.31
C ILE A 329 -30.01 26.04 -18.49
N PHE A 330 -30.27 26.61 -17.31
CA PHE A 330 -31.26 26.16 -16.34
C PHE A 330 -32.59 26.94 -16.46
N SER A 331 -32.86 27.55 -17.61
CA SER A 331 -34.08 28.36 -17.82
C SER A 331 -35.37 27.53 -17.77
N SER A 332 -35.29 26.25 -18.15
CA SER A 332 -36.41 25.30 -18.17
C SER A 332 -36.46 24.35 -16.97
N SER A 333 -35.51 24.45 -16.02
CA SER A 333 -35.54 23.65 -14.80
C SER A 333 -36.55 24.20 -13.78
N ASP A 334 -36.82 23.42 -12.75
CA ASP A 334 -37.34 23.94 -11.49
C ASP A 334 -36.32 24.88 -10.83
N GLU A 335 -36.52 25.26 -9.57
CA GLU A 335 -35.54 26.07 -8.85
C GLU A 335 -34.21 25.31 -8.67
N THR A 336 -33.11 25.95 -9.08
CA THR A 336 -31.75 25.42 -8.92
C THR A 336 -31.00 26.30 -7.93
N TYR A 337 -30.52 25.70 -6.85
CA TYR A 337 -29.70 26.44 -5.88
C TYR A 337 -28.28 26.66 -6.41
N ILE A 338 -27.67 27.79 -6.08
CA ILE A 338 -26.28 28.09 -6.40
C ILE A 338 -25.51 28.50 -5.15
N GLY A 339 -24.23 28.14 -5.09
CA GLY A 339 -23.34 28.64 -4.05
C GLY A 339 -21.86 28.44 -4.31
N SER A 340 -21.03 28.89 -3.36
CA SER A 340 -19.58 28.75 -3.44
C SER A 340 -18.98 28.52 -2.06
N VAL A 341 -18.19 27.48 -1.91
CA VAL A 341 -17.41 27.12 -0.71
C VAL A 341 -16.37 28.20 -0.39
N LYS A 342 -16.01 29.03 -1.37
CA LYS A 342 -14.99 30.06 -1.22
C LYS A 342 -15.39 31.13 -0.21
N THR A 343 -16.68 31.27 0.09
CA THR A 343 -17.17 32.17 1.14
C THR A 343 -16.83 31.69 2.55
N ASN A 344 -16.55 30.39 2.73
CA ASN A 344 -16.18 29.79 4.01
C ASN A 344 -14.66 29.70 4.19
N ILE A 345 -13.95 29.23 3.16
CA ILE A 345 -12.52 28.84 3.29
C ILE A 345 -11.59 29.59 2.34
N GLY A 346 -12.10 30.56 1.59
CA GLY A 346 -11.36 31.22 0.53
C GLY A 346 -11.20 30.38 -0.72
N HIS A 347 -10.48 30.91 -1.70
CA HIS A 347 -10.17 30.24 -2.93
C HIS A 347 -8.91 29.38 -2.77
N LEU A 348 -9.08 28.07 -2.63
CA LEU A 348 -7.97 27.11 -2.50
C LEU A 348 -7.19 26.85 -3.80
N GLU A 349 -7.30 27.75 -4.78
CA GLU A 349 -6.64 27.68 -6.09
C GLU A 349 -6.76 26.28 -6.74
N ALA A 350 -5.66 25.53 -6.89
CA ALA A 350 -5.69 24.18 -7.49
C ALA A 350 -6.63 23.20 -6.75
N ALA A 351 -6.74 23.33 -5.43
CA ALA A 351 -7.58 22.50 -4.56
C ALA A 351 -9.02 23.01 -4.45
N ALA A 352 -9.38 24.12 -5.11
CA ALA A 352 -10.72 24.69 -5.00
C ALA A 352 -11.82 23.78 -5.57
N GLY A 353 -11.54 23.12 -6.70
CA GLY A 353 -12.47 22.18 -7.32
C GLY A 353 -12.74 20.98 -6.42
N ILE A 354 -11.70 20.35 -5.87
CA ILE A 354 -11.87 19.18 -4.99
C ILE A 354 -12.56 19.52 -3.67
N ALA A 355 -12.37 20.74 -3.13
CA ALA A 355 -13.16 21.22 -2.00
C ALA A 355 -14.65 21.34 -2.34
N GLY A 356 -14.99 21.83 -3.53
CA GLY A 356 -16.36 21.86 -4.06
C GLY A 356 -16.95 20.45 -4.22
N ILE A 357 -16.15 19.48 -4.70
CA ILE A 357 -16.56 18.06 -4.79
C ILE A 357 -16.87 17.50 -3.41
N ILE A 358 -15.99 17.68 -2.44
CA ILE A 358 -16.18 17.14 -1.08
C ILE A 358 -17.40 17.79 -0.42
N LYS A 359 -17.58 19.11 -0.54
CA LYS A 359 -18.81 19.79 -0.10
C LYS A 359 -20.05 19.16 -0.76
N GLY A 360 -20.02 18.98 -2.08
CA GLY A 360 -21.11 18.37 -2.83
C GLY A 360 -21.44 16.94 -2.38
N VAL A 361 -20.42 16.10 -2.15
CA VAL A 361 -20.58 14.75 -1.59
C VAL A 361 -21.24 14.81 -0.22
N MET A 362 -20.80 15.71 0.66
CA MET A 362 -21.40 15.86 2.00
C MET A 362 -22.85 16.33 1.93
N MET A 363 -23.19 17.23 1.00
CA MET A 363 -24.57 17.65 0.75
C MET A 363 -25.45 16.48 0.27
N LEU A 364 -24.94 15.66 -0.65
CA LEU A 364 -25.66 14.48 -1.16
C LEU A 364 -25.85 13.40 -0.08
N ASN A 365 -24.90 13.24 0.85
CA ASN A 365 -24.99 12.24 1.92
C ASN A 365 -25.86 12.68 3.09
N ASN A 366 -25.91 13.99 3.39
CA ASN A 366 -26.65 14.53 4.53
C ASN A 366 -27.99 15.16 4.14
N HIS A 367 -28.28 15.26 2.83
CA HIS A 367 -29.53 15.83 2.30
C HIS A 367 -29.78 17.27 2.75
N ILE A 368 -28.72 18.06 2.90
CA ILE A 368 -28.78 19.47 3.33
C ILE A 368 -27.93 20.31 2.38
N ILE A 369 -28.45 21.48 1.99
CA ILE A 369 -27.69 22.55 1.33
C ILE A 369 -27.27 23.55 2.42
N PRO A 370 -25.96 23.71 2.69
CA PRO A 370 -25.48 24.63 3.72
C PRO A 370 -25.72 26.09 3.29
N GLN A 371 -25.82 26.97 4.28
CA GLN A 371 -25.99 28.40 4.03
C GLN A 371 -24.81 29.02 3.28
N HIS A 372 -25.12 29.94 2.37
CA HIS A 372 -24.16 30.77 1.66
C HIS A 372 -23.78 32.00 2.49
N LEU A 373 -22.48 32.30 2.59
CA LEU A 373 -22.00 33.43 3.40
C LEU A 373 -21.73 34.68 2.55
N ASN A 374 -21.53 35.81 3.21
CA ASN A 374 -21.02 37.05 2.62
C ASN A 374 -21.84 37.66 1.46
N CYS A 375 -23.14 37.36 1.38
CA CYS A 375 -24.07 37.97 0.42
C CYS A 375 -25.21 38.66 1.19
N GLN A 376 -25.14 39.99 1.30
CA GLN A 376 -26.14 40.83 1.97
C GLN A 376 -27.02 41.57 0.96
N HIS A 377 -26.42 42.03 -0.14
CA HIS A 377 -27.10 42.74 -1.22
C HIS A 377 -26.78 42.08 -2.55
N LEU A 378 -27.79 41.63 -3.28
CA LEU A 378 -27.58 40.96 -4.57
C LEU A 378 -26.88 41.88 -5.57
N ASN A 379 -25.92 41.33 -6.31
CA ASN A 379 -25.23 42.03 -7.38
C ASN A 379 -26.23 42.51 -8.45
N PRO A 380 -26.36 43.82 -8.71
CA PRO A 380 -27.35 44.37 -9.62
C PRO A 380 -27.13 43.98 -11.09
N LEU A 381 -25.96 43.44 -11.42
CA LEU A 381 -25.68 42.88 -12.76
C LEU A 381 -26.35 41.52 -12.97
N ILE A 382 -26.96 40.94 -11.94
CA ILE A 382 -27.63 39.63 -11.97
C ILE A 382 -29.11 39.84 -11.63
N ASP A 383 -29.97 39.64 -12.61
CA ASP A 383 -31.42 39.70 -12.40
C ASP A 383 -31.95 38.36 -11.86
N PHE A 384 -31.65 38.05 -10.60
CA PHE A 384 -32.09 36.79 -9.97
C PHE A 384 -33.61 36.57 -10.04
N ALA A 385 -34.40 37.64 -10.04
CA ALA A 385 -35.86 37.58 -10.05
C ALA A 385 -36.44 36.99 -11.35
N SER A 386 -35.76 37.18 -12.50
CA SER A 386 -36.17 36.60 -13.78
C SER A 386 -35.59 35.20 -14.04
N THR A 387 -34.72 34.69 -13.14
CA THR A 387 -34.08 33.37 -13.29
C THR A 387 -34.66 32.32 -12.35
N ARG A 388 -34.32 31.05 -12.61
CA ARG A 388 -34.59 29.91 -11.71
C ARG A 388 -33.52 29.71 -10.64
N LEU A 389 -32.49 30.55 -10.61
CA LEU A 389 -31.38 30.42 -9.67
C LEU A 389 -31.76 30.96 -8.28
N ARG A 390 -31.33 30.26 -7.22
CA ARG A 390 -31.60 30.65 -5.82
C ARG A 390 -30.33 30.54 -4.97
N ILE A 391 -30.14 31.49 -4.05
CA ILE A 391 -29.03 31.46 -3.08
C ILE A 391 -29.56 30.92 -1.74
N PRO A 392 -28.95 29.90 -1.14
CA PRO A 392 -29.39 29.35 0.14
C PRO A 392 -28.91 30.26 1.30
N PHE A 393 -29.72 31.21 1.75
CA PHE A 393 -29.36 32.11 2.86
C PHE A 393 -29.40 31.45 4.26
N LYS A 394 -29.87 30.20 4.34
CA LYS A 394 -29.91 29.38 5.55
C LYS A 394 -29.71 27.92 5.17
N ASN A 395 -29.32 27.08 6.12
CA ASN A 395 -29.28 25.64 5.92
C ASN A 395 -30.67 25.16 5.46
N THR A 396 -30.71 24.53 4.30
CA THR A 396 -31.94 24.17 3.61
C THR A 396 -31.97 22.66 3.43
N GLU A 397 -33.04 22.03 3.90
CA GLU A 397 -33.26 20.60 3.65
C GLU A 397 -33.37 20.38 2.14
N TRP A 398 -32.55 19.47 1.62
CA TRP A 398 -32.58 19.08 0.24
C TRP A 398 -33.49 17.87 0.10
N SER A 399 -34.81 18.03 0.25
CA SER A 399 -35.75 16.93 0.06
C SER A 399 -35.83 16.53 -1.41
N SER A 400 -35.89 15.22 -1.69
CA SER A 400 -36.21 14.72 -3.02
C SER A 400 -37.52 13.94 -2.96
N LEU A 401 -38.53 14.40 -3.69
CA LEU A 401 -39.84 13.77 -3.73
C LEU A 401 -39.96 12.69 -4.82
N SER A 402 -38.97 12.51 -5.72
CA SER A 402 -39.03 11.46 -6.77
C SER A 402 -37.76 11.20 -7.61
N LYS A 403 -36.73 12.07 -7.59
CA LYS A 403 -35.52 11.95 -8.46
C LYS A 403 -34.23 11.81 -7.63
N LYS A 404 -33.22 11.08 -8.12
CA LYS A 404 -31.90 11.10 -7.45
C LYS A 404 -31.35 12.52 -7.45
N ARG A 405 -30.76 12.96 -6.32
CA ARG A 405 -30.16 14.30 -6.25
C ARG A 405 -28.92 14.37 -7.13
N CYS A 406 -28.87 15.38 -7.98
CA CYS A 406 -27.71 15.69 -8.80
C CYS A 406 -27.27 17.14 -8.55
N LEU A 407 -25.97 17.36 -8.62
CA LEU A 407 -25.38 18.70 -8.60
C LEU A 407 -24.30 18.86 -9.66
N GLY A 408 -24.14 20.08 -10.14
CA GLY A 408 -23.00 20.50 -10.95
C GLY A 408 -21.97 21.22 -10.09
N ILE A 409 -20.70 21.15 -10.48
CA ILE A 409 -19.61 21.87 -9.84
C ILE A 409 -18.75 22.49 -10.92
N SER A 410 -18.43 23.77 -10.79
CA SER A 410 -17.66 24.55 -11.75
C SER A 410 -16.32 24.98 -11.17
N SER A 411 -15.25 24.90 -11.98
CA SER A 411 -13.98 25.53 -11.67
C SER A 411 -13.35 26.17 -12.90
N MET A 412 -13.12 27.48 -12.84
CA MET A 412 -12.58 28.27 -13.95
C MET A 412 -11.16 28.74 -13.61
N GLY A 413 -10.17 28.27 -14.36
CA GLY A 413 -8.78 28.67 -14.24
C GLY A 413 -8.57 30.10 -14.75
N PHE A 414 -7.80 30.91 -14.02
CA PHE A 414 -7.52 32.28 -14.44
C PHE A 414 -6.80 32.38 -15.79
N GLY A 415 -6.16 31.30 -16.25
CA GLY A 415 -5.54 31.22 -17.58
C GLY A 415 -6.50 30.87 -18.72
N GLY A 416 -7.78 30.61 -18.42
CA GLY A 416 -8.84 30.35 -19.40
C GLY A 416 -9.33 28.90 -19.48
N VAL A 417 -8.70 27.94 -18.80
CA VAL A 417 -9.18 26.55 -18.74
C VAL A 417 -10.42 26.48 -17.85
N ASN A 418 -11.53 25.95 -18.35
CA ASN A 418 -12.74 25.72 -17.56
C ASN A 418 -12.93 24.22 -17.34
N GLY A 419 -13.50 23.85 -16.21
CA GLY A 419 -13.96 22.50 -15.95
C GLY A 419 -15.35 22.50 -15.29
N HIS A 420 -16.13 21.47 -15.61
CA HIS A 420 -17.42 21.21 -14.97
C HIS A 420 -17.60 19.71 -14.69
N ILE A 421 -18.20 19.37 -13.54
CA ILE A 421 -18.44 17.99 -13.11
C ILE A 421 -19.89 17.84 -12.66
N ILE A 422 -20.52 16.72 -13.03
CA ILE A 422 -21.85 16.33 -12.54
C ILE A 422 -21.70 15.18 -11.53
N LEU A 423 -22.17 15.42 -10.30
CA LEU A 423 -22.27 14.42 -9.24
C LEU A 423 -23.72 13.97 -9.03
N GLN A 424 -23.92 12.71 -8.68
CA GLN A 424 -25.21 12.14 -8.34
C GLN A 424 -25.13 11.31 -7.05
N GLU A 425 -26.21 11.35 -6.26
CA GLU A 425 -26.40 10.53 -5.07
C GLU A 425 -26.39 9.02 -5.40
N TYR A 426 -25.69 8.23 -4.58
CA TYR A 426 -25.79 6.78 -4.59
C TYR A 426 -26.78 6.29 -3.54
N ILE A 427 -27.90 5.74 -3.99
CA ILE A 427 -28.90 5.12 -3.11
C ILE A 427 -28.56 3.63 -2.97
N LYS A 428 -28.01 3.25 -1.82
CA LYS A 428 -27.72 1.85 -1.50
C LYS A 428 -29.03 1.08 -1.41
N LYS A 429 -29.15 -0.05 -2.13
CA LYS A 429 -30.24 -1.01 -1.86
C LYS A 429 -30.01 -1.60 -0.48
N GLU A 430 -31.02 -1.52 0.39
CA GLU A 430 -30.97 -2.17 1.70
C GLU A 430 -30.71 -3.67 1.51
N SER A 431 -29.51 -4.10 1.89
CA SER A 431 -29.20 -5.52 2.03
C SER A 431 -29.63 -5.92 3.43
N SER A 432 -30.57 -6.86 3.54
CA SER A 432 -30.94 -7.48 4.81
C SER A 432 -29.71 -8.20 5.37
N SER A 433 -29.01 -7.60 6.33
CA SER A 433 -27.94 -8.30 7.04
C SER A 433 -28.59 -9.32 7.98
N THR A 434 -28.21 -10.58 7.82
CA THR A 434 -28.50 -11.62 8.81
C THR A 434 -27.65 -11.35 10.03
N ILE A 435 -28.22 -10.65 11.02
CA ILE A 435 -27.56 -10.38 12.29
C ILE A 435 -27.43 -11.71 13.04
N HIS A 436 -26.24 -12.30 13.04
CA HIS A 436 -25.90 -13.37 13.97
C HIS A 436 -25.63 -12.76 15.36
N ARG A 437 -26.70 -12.62 16.14
CA ARG A 437 -26.72 -11.90 17.44
C ARG A 437 -25.81 -12.50 18.53
N ASP A 438 -25.22 -13.67 18.32
CA ASP A 438 -24.43 -14.42 19.33
C ASP A 438 -22.95 -14.63 18.98
N GLN A 439 -22.40 -13.89 18.02
CA GLN A 439 -21.00 -14.07 17.62
C GLN A 439 -20.01 -13.41 18.57
N THR A 440 -18.87 -14.07 18.77
CA THR A 440 -17.68 -13.52 19.42
C THR A 440 -16.72 -13.09 18.32
N LEU A 441 -16.35 -11.81 18.25
CA LEU A 441 -15.62 -11.23 17.13
C LEU A 441 -14.34 -10.51 17.59
N PRO A 442 -13.21 -10.64 16.86
CA PRO A 442 -11.97 -9.95 17.19
C PRO A 442 -11.88 -8.58 16.52
N CYS A 443 -11.80 -7.51 17.31
CA CYS A 443 -11.43 -6.18 16.80
C CYS A 443 -9.91 -6.04 16.77
N LEU A 444 -9.35 -5.73 15.60
CA LEU A 444 -7.91 -5.72 15.35
C LEU A 444 -7.42 -4.28 15.11
N PHE A 445 -6.37 -3.88 15.81
CA PHE A 445 -5.75 -2.55 15.68
C PHE A 445 -4.26 -2.71 15.43
N SER A 446 -3.68 -1.81 14.63
CA SER A 446 -2.24 -1.79 14.44
C SER A 446 -1.71 -0.41 14.08
N ALA A 447 -0.43 -0.17 14.37
CA ALA A 447 0.31 1.01 13.93
C ALA A 447 1.81 0.70 13.76
N LYS A 448 2.56 1.60 13.11
CA LYS A 448 4.01 1.43 12.93
C LYS A 448 4.82 1.65 14.20
N THR A 449 4.30 2.40 15.16
CA THR A 449 4.94 2.66 16.45
C THR A 449 3.97 2.39 17.59
N LYS A 450 4.50 2.03 18.77
CA LYS A 450 3.70 1.85 19.99
C LYS A 450 2.91 3.11 20.34
N SER A 451 3.55 4.28 20.32
CA SER A 451 2.89 5.56 20.63
C SER A 451 1.76 5.91 19.64
N SER A 452 1.95 5.62 18.35
CA SER A 452 0.89 5.83 17.36
C SER A 452 -0.31 4.92 17.63
N LEU A 453 -0.09 3.67 18.05
CA LEU A 453 -1.18 2.76 18.40
C LEU A 453 -1.92 3.22 19.66
N GLU A 454 -1.20 3.66 20.70
CA GLU A 454 -1.82 4.22 21.92
C GLU A 454 -2.72 5.42 21.60
N LYS A 455 -2.26 6.35 20.75
CA LYS A 455 -3.05 7.49 20.29
C LYS A 455 -4.26 7.04 19.46
N TYR A 456 -4.07 6.07 18.56
CA TYR A 456 -5.15 5.53 17.73
C TYR A 456 -6.25 4.91 18.59
N LEU A 457 -5.88 4.15 19.62
CA LEU A 457 -6.82 3.57 20.58
C LEU A 457 -7.54 4.63 21.41
N ALA A 458 -6.85 5.70 21.84
CA ALA A 458 -7.47 6.81 22.56
C ALA A 458 -8.47 7.58 21.67
N ASN A 459 -8.15 7.77 20.39
CA ASN A 459 -9.06 8.38 19.41
C ASN A 459 -10.30 7.50 19.19
N TRP A 460 -10.11 6.19 19.07
CA TRP A 460 -11.21 5.22 19.00
C TRP A 460 -12.11 5.28 20.23
N GLN A 461 -11.53 5.32 21.43
CA GLN A 461 -12.28 5.44 22.67
C GLN A 461 -13.12 6.73 22.69
N SER A 462 -12.52 7.85 22.26
CA SER A 462 -13.22 9.14 22.17
C SER A 462 -14.35 9.11 21.15
N PHE A 463 -14.12 8.50 19.98
CA PHE A 463 -15.13 8.31 18.94
C PHE A 463 -16.33 7.53 19.47
N ILE A 464 -16.09 6.40 20.14
CA ILE A 464 -17.14 5.56 20.70
C ILE A 464 -17.94 6.32 21.79
N GLN A 465 -17.24 7.06 22.67
CA GLN A 465 -17.88 7.81 23.76
C GLN A 465 -18.79 8.95 23.26
N ASN A 466 -18.42 9.59 22.15
CA ASN A 466 -19.15 10.72 21.59
C ASN A 466 -20.20 10.31 20.53
N SER A 467 -20.39 9.00 20.29
CA SER A 467 -21.32 8.51 19.27
C SER A 467 -22.75 8.39 19.84
N ASP A 468 -23.61 9.37 19.56
CA ASP A 468 -25.02 9.43 20.00
C ASP A 468 -25.95 8.42 19.26
N SER A 469 -25.68 7.11 19.34
CA SER A 469 -26.54 5.99 18.85
C SER A 469 -26.37 5.53 17.39
N LYS A 470 -25.36 6.01 16.64
CA LYS A 470 -25.07 5.59 15.24
C LYS A 470 -23.80 4.74 15.09
N ILE A 471 -23.43 3.96 16.10
CA ILE A 471 -22.27 3.07 15.99
C ILE A 471 -22.63 1.93 15.00
N PRO A 472 -21.79 1.66 13.98
CA PRO A 472 -21.98 0.52 13.09
C PRO A 472 -22.07 -0.81 13.87
N SER A 473 -22.61 -1.86 13.24
CA SER A 473 -22.63 -3.17 13.91
C SER A 473 -21.21 -3.65 14.21
N LEU A 474 -21.03 -4.40 15.30
CA LEU A 474 -19.71 -4.96 15.65
C LEU A 474 -19.11 -5.78 14.50
N ALA A 475 -19.95 -6.48 13.74
CA ALA A 475 -19.53 -7.23 12.56
C ALA A 475 -18.94 -6.32 11.47
N ASP A 476 -19.56 -5.17 11.20
CA ASP A 476 -19.06 -4.20 10.21
C ASP A 476 -17.73 -3.57 10.65
N ILE A 477 -17.60 -3.28 11.95
CA ILE A 477 -16.35 -2.76 12.53
C ILE A 477 -15.23 -3.79 12.36
N VAL A 478 -15.46 -5.03 12.78
CA VAL A 478 -14.49 -6.13 12.71
C VAL A 478 -14.10 -6.41 11.27
N PHE A 479 -15.07 -6.44 10.36
CA PHE A 479 -14.84 -6.62 8.94
C PHE A 479 -13.91 -5.51 8.42
N THR A 480 -14.25 -4.24 8.67
CA THR A 480 -13.49 -3.07 8.21
C THR A 480 -12.06 -3.07 8.75
N LEU A 481 -11.88 -3.35 10.05
CA LEU A 481 -10.56 -3.42 10.68
C LEU A 481 -9.72 -4.57 10.13
N SER A 482 -10.33 -5.72 9.85
CA SER A 482 -9.62 -6.92 9.40
C SER A 482 -9.26 -6.87 7.91
N THR A 483 -10.18 -6.39 7.06
CA THR A 483 -10.07 -6.45 5.60
C THR A 483 -9.73 -5.11 4.96
N GLY A 484 -9.98 -3.99 5.64
CA GLY A 484 -9.79 -2.63 5.11
C GLY A 484 -8.65 -1.83 5.72
N ARG A 485 -7.86 -2.41 6.63
CA ARG A 485 -6.68 -1.77 7.24
C ARG A 485 -5.41 -2.58 7.03
N SER A 486 -4.28 -1.89 6.87
CA SER A 486 -2.96 -2.52 6.85
C SER A 486 -2.58 -3.04 8.22
N HIS A 487 -1.96 -4.23 8.28
CA HIS A 487 -1.55 -4.89 9.53
C HIS A 487 -0.08 -4.57 9.84
N MET A 488 0.14 -3.57 10.68
CA MET A 488 1.45 -3.01 10.97
C MET A 488 2.18 -3.73 12.12
N LYS A 489 3.37 -3.20 12.48
CA LYS A 489 4.31 -3.81 13.42
C LYS A 489 3.75 -3.93 14.85
N TYR A 490 3.20 -2.85 15.40
CA TYR A 490 2.58 -2.88 16.72
C TYR A 490 1.10 -3.19 16.55
N ARG A 491 0.60 -4.16 17.29
CA ARG A 491 -0.77 -4.69 17.16
C ARG A 491 -1.45 -4.78 18.51
N ALA A 492 -2.75 -4.61 18.51
CA ALA A 492 -3.60 -4.83 19.67
C ALA A 492 -4.92 -5.45 19.21
N ALA A 493 -5.48 -6.33 20.01
CA ALA A 493 -6.73 -7.00 19.68
C ALA A 493 -7.62 -7.14 20.91
N VAL A 494 -8.93 -7.06 20.70
CA VAL A 494 -9.92 -7.35 21.73
C VAL A 494 -11.01 -8.26 21.17
N VAL A 495 -11.43 -9.24 21.97
CA VAL A 495 -12.42 -10.23 21.59
C VAL A 495 -13.72 -9.88 22.31
N ILE A 496 -14.78 -9.59 21.54
CA ILE A 496 -16.04 -9.06 22.08
C ILE A 496 -17.20 -9.99 21.71
N ARG A 497 -18.06 -10.29 22.68
CA ARG A 497 -19.35 -10.96 22.47
C ARG A 497 -20.41 -9.95 22.07
N ASN A 498 -21.09 -10.19 20.95
CA ASN A 498 -22.07 -9.25 20.35
C ASN A 498 -23.22 -8.86 21.31
N ARG A 499 -23.63 -9.71 22.26
CA ARG A 499 -24.71 -9.43 23.24
C ARG A 499 -24.29 -8.60 24.46
N GLU A 500 -23.00 -8.55 24.78
CA GLU A 500 -22.48 -7.97 26.03
C GLU A 500 -21.74 -6.65 25.80
N TYR A 501 -21.73 -6.16 24.57
CA TYR A 501 -20.94 -5.00 24.18
C TYR A 501 -21.37 -3.73 24.94
N THR A 502 -20.48 -3.26 25.81
CA THR A 502 -20.48 -1.87 26.26
C THR A 502 -19.32 -1.13 25.59
N ASN A 503 -19.53 0.15 25.30
CA ASN A 503 -18.57 1.03 24.62
C ASN A 503 -17.15 1.03 25.24
N THR A 504 -17.02 0.65 26.51
CA THR A 504 -15.75 0.57 27.26
C THR A 504 -14.89 -0.66 26.95
N ASP A 505 -15.44 -1.71 26.32
CA ASP A 505 -14.74 -2.98 26.08
C ASP A 505 -13.97 -3.03 24.75
N LEU A 506 -14.00 -1.97 23.93
CA LEU A 506 -13.33 -1.94 22.62
C LEU A 506 -11.84 -1.57 22.67
N VAL A 507 -11.33 -1.16 23.83
CA VAL A 507 -9.93 -0.72 23.96
C VAL A 507 -9.08 -1.89 24.46
N PRO A 508 -8.23 -2.49 23.61
CA PRO A 508 -7.34 -3.55 24.03
C PRO A 508 -6.33 -3.03 25.07
N LYS A 509 -6.12 -3.81 26.12
CA LYS A 509 -5.22 -3.46 27.24
C LYS A 509 -3.75 -3.75 26.95
N GLN A 510 -3.48 -4.55 25.92
CA GLN A 510 -2.15 -5.03 25.60
C GLN A 510 -1.80 -4.69 24.15
N ILE A 511 -0.60 -4.13 23.99
CA ILE A 511 0.03 -3.91 22.70
C ILE A 511 1.19 -4.90 22.58
N VAL A 512 1.25 -5.53 21.41
CA VAL A 512 2.27 -6.50 21.06
C VAL A 512 3.08 -6.00 19.86
N GLU A 513 4.40 -6.19 19.90
CA GLU A 513 5.27 -6.01 18.74
C GLU A 513 5.33 -7.31 17.92
N ALA A 514 4.83 -7.29 16.69
CA ALA A 514 4.83 -8.46 15.82
C ALA A 514 6.24 -8.79 15.30
N SER A 515 6.61 -10.08 15.33
CA SER A 515 7.83 -10.60 14.71
C SER A 515 7.74 -10.53 13.18
N GLU A 516 8.87 -10.23 12.52
CA GLU A 516 8.97 -10.26 11.05
C GLU A 516 8.94 -11.68 10.48
N ARG A 517 9.29 -12.69 11.28
CA ARG A 517 9.25 -14.12 10.93
C ARG A 517 8.67 -14.91 12.10
N PRO A 518 7.35 -15.13 12.14
CA PRO A 518 6.75 -15.98 13.16
C PRO A 518 7.15 -17.44 12.92
N THR A 519 7.62 -18.12 13.98
CA THR A 519 7.73 -19.59 14.00
C THR A 519 6.45 -20.12 14.62
N ASN A 520 5.63 -20.82 13.84
CA ASN A 520 4.37 -21.39 14.29
C ASN A 520 4.61 -22.83 14.77
N VAL A 521 4.33 -23.11 16.04
CA VAL A 521 4.40 -24.46 16.59
C VAL A 521 2.99 -24.89 17.00
N LEU A 522 2.57 -26.06 16.54
CA LEU A 522 1.26 -26.60 16.82
C LEU A 522 1.38 -27.73 17.84
N LEU A 523 0.98 -27.46 19.09
CA LEU A 523 0.94 -28.44 20.16
C LEU A 523 -0.44 -29.12 20.21
N ILE A 524 -0.45 -30.45 20.10
CA ILE A 524 -1.64 -31.29 20.05
C ILE A 524 -1.82 -31.98 21.40
N GLU A 525 -2.83 -31.52 22.14
CA GLU A 525 -3.22 -31.99 23.47
C GLU A 525 -4.72 -32.35 23.53
N PRO A 526 -5.17 -33.15 24.51
CA PRO A 526 -6.59 -33.43 24.69
C PRO A 526 -7.37 -32.16 25.02
N VAL A 527 -8.50 -31.95 24.35
CA VAL A 527 -9.47 -30.93 24.76
C VAL A 527 -10.44 -31.54 25.76
N GLU A 528 -10.42 -31.04 26.98
CA GLU A 528 -11.41 -31.39 28.02
C GLU A 528 -12.72 -30.61 27.82
N ASN A 529 -13.85 -31.21 28.19
CA ASN A 529 -15.18 -30.56 28.21
C ASN A 529 -15.76 -30.07 26.88
N LEU A 530 -15.53 -30.82 25.80
CA LEU A 530 -16.15 -30.61 24.49
C LEU A 530 -17.68 -30.76 24.50
N GLN A 531 -18.41 -29.77 23.96
CA GLN A 531 -19.83 -29.89 23.69
C GLN A 531 -20.08 -30.31 22.23
N GLU A 532 -21.18 -31.03 21.99
CA GLU A 532 -21.55 -31.51 20.66
C GLU A 532 -21.78 -30.36 19.65
N ARG A 533 -22.21 -29.20 20.16
CA ARG A 533 -22.34 -27.97 19.39
C ARG A 533 -21.01 -27.45 18.84
N ASP A 534 -19.91 -27.62 19.56
CA ASP A 534 -18.60 -27.10 19.16
C ASP A 534 -18.03 -27.86 17.95
N LEU A 535 -18.29 -29.17 17.89
CA LEU A 535 -17.91 -30.03 16.77
C LEU A 535 -18.70 -29.68 15.51
N GLN A 536 -20.02 -29.46 15.64
CA GLN A 536 -20.87 -29.11 14.50
C GLN A 536 -20.45 -27.78 13.86
N LEU A 537 -20.12 -26.76 14.67
CA LEU A 537 -19.65 -25.46 14.18
C LEU A 537 -18.35 -25.58 13.36
N LEU A 538 -17.41 -26.41 13.79
CA LEU A 538 -16.16 -26.63 13.06
C LEU A 538 -16.35 -27.40 11.76
N LEU A 539 -17.27 -28.37 11.74
CA LEU A 539 -17.62 -29.11 10.52
C LEU A 539 -18.25 -28.19 9.46
N ASP A 540 -19.01 -27.19 9.87
CA ASP A 540 -19.56 -26.17 8.96
C ASP A 540 -18.47 -25.20 8.45
N LEU A 541 -17.40 -24.97 9.22
CA LEU A 541 -16.28 -24.07 8.90
C LEU A 541 -15.21 -24.69 7.99
N VAL A 542 -14.88 -25.96 8.23
CA VAL A 542 -13.87 -26.70 7.48
C VAL A 542 -14.57 -27.41 6.32
N PHE A 543 -14.51 -26.83 5.12
CA PHE A 543 -15.05 -27.46 3.91
C PHE A 543 -14.56 -28.92 3.82
N SER A 544 -15.51 -29.86 3.94
CA SER A 544 -15.39 -31.32 3.80
C SER A 544 -14.02 -31.93 4.14
N ILE A 545 -13.89 -32.54 5.32
CA ILE A 545 -12.73 -33.40 5.60
C ILE A 545 -12.80 -34.67 4.73
N GLU A 546 -11.71 -35.02 4.06
CA GLU A 546 -11.48 -36.40 3.62
C GLU A 546 -11.61 -37.36 4.80
N GLY A 547 -12.54 -38.32 4.72
CA GLY A 547 -12.78 -39.30 5.78
C GLY A 547 -14.02 -39.05 6.66
N MET A 548 -14.85 -38.03 6.42
CA MET A 548 -16.10 -37.85 7.20
C MET A 548 -17.06 -39.06 7.14
N SER A 549 -17.14 -39.73 5.98
CA SER A 549 -17.90 -40.97 5.85
C SER A 549 -17.32 -42.12 6.67
N GLN A 550 -16.00 -42.16 6.82
CA GLN A 550 -15.30 -43.13 7.68
C GLN A 550 -15.52 -42.81 9.16
N TYR A 551 -15.59 -41.53 9.54
CA TYR A 551 -15.92 -41.11 10.90
C TYR A 551 -17.31 -41.59 11.32
N GLU A 552 -18.35 -41.33 10.53
CA GLU A 552 -19.73 -41.73 10.87
C GLU A 552 -19.84 -43.24 11.05
N SER A 553 -19.31 -44.01 10.10
CA SER A 553 -19.28 -45.48 10.17
C SER A 553 -18.50 -46.00 11.38
N PHE A 554 -17.35 -45.40 11.70
CA PHE A 554 -16.53 -45.82 12.85
C PHE A 554 -17.19 -45.42 14.17
N TYR A 555 -17.81 -44.24 14.25
CA TYR A 555 -18.54 -43.75 15.42
C TYR A 555 -19.73 -44.66 15.77
N GLU A 556 -20.48 -45.14 14.77
CA GLU A 556 -21.56 -46.11 14.96
C GLU A 556 -21.04 -47.49 15.43
N SER A 557 -19.82 -47.87 15.03
CA SER A 557 -19.22 -49.15 15.42
C SER A 557 -18.77 -49.23 16.89
N LEU A 558 -18.60 -48.09 17.56
CA LEU A 558 -18.16 -48.04 18.97
C LEU A 558 -19.33 -48.34 19.91
N GLN A 559 -19.12 -49.24 20.88
CA GLN A 559 -20.17 -49.63 21.84
C GLN A 559 -20.15 -48.81 23.14
N LYS A 560 -18.98 -48.33 23.59
CA LYS A 560 -18.87 -47.59 24.86
C LYS A 560 -18.92 -46.09 24.63
N GLU A 561 -19.73 -45.40 25.44
CA GLU A 561 -19.88 -43.95 25.39
C GLU A 561 -18.54 -43.21 25.63
N ASN A 562 -17.66 -43.77 26.46
CA ASN A 562 -16.33 -43.21 26.69
C ASN A 562 -15.42 -43.25 25.44
N GLU A 563 -15.55 -44.29 24.61
CA GLU A 563 -14.81 -44.41 23.34
C GLU A 563 -15.34 -43.41 22.31
N LYS A 564 -16.67 -43.28 22.22
CA LYS A 564 -17.34 -42.26 21.39
C LYS A 564 -16.93 -40.84 21.78
N LYS A 565 -16.86 -40.54 23.08
CA LYS A 565 -16.42 -39.24 23.61
C LYS A 565 -14.96 -38.94 23.21
N LYS A 566 -14.05 -39.91 23.36
CA LYS A 566 -12.65 -39.73 22.95
C LYS A 566 -12.48 -39.54 21.43
N LEU A 567 -13.24 -40.27 20.60
CA LEU A 567 -13.23 -40.09 19.14
C LEU A 567 -13.72 -38.70 18.73
N ARG A 568 -14.73 -38.16 19.41
CA ARG A 568 -15.17 -36.76 19.23
C ARG A 568 -14.08 -35.76 19.59
N THR A 569 -13.37 -35.97 20.71
CA THR A 569 -12.21 -35.14 21.08
C THR A 569 -11.12 -35.20 20.02
N PHE A 570 -10.84 -36.38 19.47
CA PHE A 570 -9.87 -36.53 18.38
C PHE A 570 -10.26 -35.77 17.13
N LEU A 571 -11.48 -35.98 16.64
CA LEU A 571 -11.94 -35.28 15.45
C LEU A 571 -11.92 -33.76 15.65
N TYR A 572 -12.37 -33.29 16.82
CA TYR A 572 -12.34 -31.87 17.16
C TYR A 572 -10.91 -31.29 17.11
N THR A 573 -9.95 -31.93 17.78
CA THR A 573 -8.56 -31.45 17.80
C THR A 573 -7.97 -31.38 16.39
N CYS A 574 -8.22 -32.39 15.55
CA CYS A 574 -7.77 -32.38 14.16
C CYS A 574 -8.46 -31.30 13.32
N LEU A 575 -9.75 -31.06 13.54
CA LEU A 575 -10.52 -30.01 12.88
C LEU A 575 -9.99 -28.61 13.21
N VAL A 576 -9.73 -28.34 14.49
CA VAL A 576 -9.14 -27.06 14.93
C VAL A 576 -7.77 -26.84 14.29
N ALA A 577 -6.91 -27.86 14.29
CA ALA A 577 -5.61 -27.80 13.65
C ALA A 577 -5.70 -27.52 12.14
N LYS A 578 -6.57 -28.23 11.43
CA LYS A 578 -6.80 -28.01 9.99
C LYS A 578 -7.41 -26.64 9.72
N ALA A 579 -8.30 -26.14 10.58
CA ALA A 579 -8.85 -24.79 10.46
C ALA A 579 -7.76 -23.72 10.59
N TYR A 580 -6.80 -23.86 11.53
CA TYR A 580 -5.65 -22.96 11.61
C TYR A 580 -4.80 -22.97 10.34
N ILE A 581 -4.54 -24.17 9.79
CA ILE A 581 -3.79 -24.31 8.52
C ILE A 581 -4.54 -23.66 7.35
N GLN A 582 -5.87 -23.84 7.25
CA GLN A 582 -6.70 -23.19 6.23
C GLN A 582 -6.75 -21.66 6.37
N LEU A 583 -6.57 -21.14 7.59
CA LEU A 583 -6.40 -19.71 7.88
C LEU A 583 -4.97 -19.21 7.66
N ASP A 584 -4.14 -19.98 6.94
CA ASP A 584 -2.74 -19.67 6.57
C ASP A 584 -1.77 -19.60 7.77
N ILE A 585 -2.15 -20.19 8.91
CA ILE A 585 -1.23 -20.43 10.04
C ILE A 585 -0.53 -21.77 9.79
N VAL A 586 0.45 -21.73 8.90
CA VAL A 586 1.23 -22.91 8.51
C VAL A 586 2.19 -23.29 9.64
N PRO A 587 2.11 -24.50 10.22
CA PRO A 587 3.01 -24.92 11.28
C PRO A 587 4.41 -25.19 10.74
N ASN A 588 5.42 -24.66 11.43
CA ASN A 588 6.81 -25.06 11.24
C ASN A 588 7.12 -26.40 11.92
N LEU A 589 6.38 -26.73 12.99
CA LEU A 589 6.52 -27.95 13.77
C LEU A 589 5.18 -28.35 14.38
N ILE A 590 4.85 -29.64 14.34
CA ILE A 590 3.69 -30.25 15.00
C ILE A 590 4.18 -31.16 16.12
N LEU A 591 3.56 -31.06 17.29
CA LEU A 591 3.92 -31.82 18.49
C LEU A 591 2.67 -32.54 18.99
N GLY A 592 2.76 -33.84 19.31
CA GLY A 592 1.68 -34.56 19.99
C GLY A 592 2.12 -35.09 21.35
N LYS A 593 1.28 -34.92 22.38
CA LYS A 593 1.59 -35.37 23.74
C LYS A 593 0.88 -36.68 24.10
N GLY A 594 1.64 -37.66 24.60
CA GLY A 594 1.10 -38.98 24.93
C GLY A 594 0.34 -39.63 23.77
N ILE A 595 -0.90 -40.09 24.02
CA ILE A 595 -1.72 -40.76 23.00
C ILE A 595 -2.10 -39.86 21.79
N TRP A 596 -1.96 -38.54 21.94
CA TRP A 596 -2.29 -37.56 20.90
C TRP A 596 -1.21 -37.40 19.82
N GLN A 597 -0.11 -38.14 19.91
CA GLN A 597 0.84 -38.32 18.81
C GLN A 597 0.16 -38.86 17.55
N ILE A 598 -0.88 -39.70 17.70
CA ILE A 598 -1.67 -40.21 16.57
C ILE A 598 -2.44 -39.08 15.87
N ALA A 599 -2.93 -38.09 16.61
CA ALA A 599 -3.56 -36.91 16.02
C ALA A 599 -2.53 -36.02 15.32
N ALA A 600 -1.34 -35.86 15.89
CA ALA A 600 -0.25 -35.12 15.27
C ALA A 600 0.20 -35.78 13.94
N LEU A 601 0.31 -37.11 13.88
CA LEU A 601 0.55 -37.88 12.66
C LEU A 601 -0.53 -37.64 11.60
N PHE A 602 -1.80 -37.69 11.97
CA PHE A 602 -2.91 -37.43 11.05
C PHE A 602 -2.93 -35.98 10.53
N ILE A 603 -2.72 -35.00 11.41
CA ILE A 603 -2.66 -33.57 11.03
C ILE A 603 -1.46 -33.30 10.11
N ALA A 604 -0.36 -34.00 10.36
CA ALA A 604 0.83 -33.97 9.52
C ALA A 604 0.65 -34.75 8.20
N GLU A 605 -0.52 -35.32 7.92
CA GLU A 605 -0.79 -36.13 6.72
C GLU A 605 0.12 -37.37 6.61
N ALA A 606 0.59 -37.89 7.75
CA ALA A 606 1.48 -39.04 7.84
C ALA A 606 0.72 -40.39 7.94
N ILE A 607 -0.56 -40.34 8.32
CA ILE A 607 -1.47 -41.49 8.36
C ILE A 607 -2.87 -41.02 7.98
N ASP A 608 -3.70 -41.94 7.47
CA ASP A 608 -5.11 -41.66 7.20
C ASP A 608 -5.98 -41.69 8.48
N PHE A 609 -7.23 -41.23 8.34
CA PHE A 609 -8.18 -41.15 9.45
C PHE A 609 -8.51 -42.55 10.02
N GLY A 610 -8.68 -43.55 9.16
CA GLY A 610 -9.06 -44.91 9.57
C GLY A 610 -7.97 -45.58 10.42
N THR A 611 -6.72 -45.40 10.02
CA THR A 611 -5.52 -45.84 10.74
C THR A 611 -5.41 -45.14 12.08
N ALA A 612 -5.56 -43.81 12.10
CA ALA A 612 -5.53 -43.02 13.33
C ALA A 612 -6.63 -43.45 14.33
N ALA A 613 -7.87 -43.61 13.85
CA ALA A 613 -9.00 -44.01 14.69
C ALA A 613 -8.85 -45.45 15.22
N THR A 614 -8.40 -46.39 14.39
CA THR A 614 -8.23 -47.78 14.81
C THR A 614 -7.16 -47.91 15.90
N THR A 615 -6.01 -47.25 15.72
CA THR A 615 -4.91 -47.26 16.70
C THR A 615 -5.31 -46.61 18.03
N LEU A 616 -6.12 -45.54 18.00
CA LEU A 616 -6.58 -44.88 19.22
C LEU A 616 -7.62 -45.67 20.01
N PHE A 617 -8.46 -46.47 19.35
CA PHE A 617 -9.71 -46.97 19.95
C PHE A 617 -9.87 -48.49 19.97
N ARG A 618 -9.15 -49.26 19.16
CA ARG A 618 -9.33 -50.73 19.12
C ARG A 618 -8.32 -51.54 19.92
N ASN A 619 -7.29 -50.91 20.50
CA ASN A 619 -6.28 -51.58 21.33
C ASN A 619 -5.63 -52.80 20.64
N GLU A 620 -5.71 -52.84 19.31
CA GLU A 620 -5.02 -53.80 18.46
C GLU A 620 -3.57 -53.29 18.35
N GLN A 621 -2.59 -54.20 18.40
CA GLN A 621 -1.23 -53.86 17.97
C GLN A 621 -1.26 -53.64 16.46
N VAL A 622 -1.64 -52.42 16.07
CA VAL A 622 -1.59 -51.98 14.67
C VAL A 622 -0.16 -51.60 14.38
N THR A 623 0.47 -52.28 13.43
CA THR A 623 1.71 -51.81 12.83
C THR A 623 1.37 -50.51 12.08
N LEU A 624 1.84 -49.38 12.59
CA LEU A 624 1.63 -48.07 11.97
C LEU A 624 2.54 -47.95 10.75
N GLU A 625 1.99 -48.11 9.55
CA GLU A 625 2.64 -47.66 8.32
C GLU A 625 2.47 -46.15 8.23
N VAL A 626 3.53 -45.42 8.59
CA VAL A 626 3.55 -43.95 8.61
C VAL A 626 4.18 -43.47 7.31
N THR A 627 3.43 -42.75 6.49
CA THR A 627 3.97 -42.05 5.33
C THR A 627 4.70 -40.79 5.79
N PRO A 628 5.64 -40.27 5.00
CA PRO A 628 6.35 -39.07 5.40
C PRO A 628 5.42 -37.85 5.65
N PRO A 629 5.52 -37.19 6.82
CA PRO A 629 4.60 -36.12 7.22
C PRO A 629 4.78 -34.84 6.42
N ARG A 630 3.73 -34.21 5.90
CA ARG A 630 3.80 -32.90 5.19
C ARG A 630 4.47 -31.77 5.98
N TYR A 631 4.47 -31.83 7.31
CA TYR A 631 5.08 -30.85 8.22
C TYR A 631 6.08 -31.52 9.16
N LEU A 632 7.05 -30.80 9.71
CA LEU A 632 7.93 -31.38 10.75
C LEU A 632 7.07 -31.88 11.91
N LEU A 633 7.31 -33.10 12.36
CA LEU A 633 6.54 -33.76 13.42
C LEU A 633 7.47 -34.24 14.51
N TYR A 634 7.25 -33.87 15.76
CA TYR A 634 7.97 -34.46 16.89
C TYR A 634 7.15 -35.56 17.55
N GLN A 635 7.81 -36.69 17.83
CA GLN A 635 7.21 -37.83 18.51
C GLN A 635 7.90 -38.08 19.85
N GLU A 636 7.16 -37.82 20.94
CA GLU A 636 7.67 -37.97 22.31
C GLU A 636 7.95 -39.44 22.69
N SER A 637 7.30 -40.44 22.06
CA SER A 637 7.56 -41.85 22.39
C SER A 637 8.94 -42.34 21.95
N SER A 638 9.48 -41.75 20.87
CA SER A 638 10.79 -42.11 20.30
C SER A 638 11.85 -41.03 20.52
N ASP A 639 11.46 -39.87 21.05
CA ASP A 639 12.28 -38.65 21.16
C ASP A 639 12.93 -38.26 19.81
N SER A 640 12.13 -38.35 18.74
CA SER A 640 12.55 -38.11 17.35
C SER A 640 11.72 -37.01 16.69
N ILE A 641 12.34 -36.28 15.78
CA ILE A 641 11.62 -35.44 14.80
C ILE A 641 11.52 -36.23 13.51
N TYR A 642 10.30 -36.50 13.09
CA TYR A 642 9.95 -37.05 11.78
C TYR A 642 9.87 -35.92 10.77
N TYR A 643 10.58 -36.12 9.67
CA TYR A 643 10.67 -35.15 8.59
C TYR A 643 9.78 -35.56 7.41
N PRO A 644 9.33 -34.63 6.56
CA PRO A 644 8.48 -34.92 5.39
C PRO A 644 8.98 -35.90 4.34
N CYS A 645 10.11 -36.59 4.55
CA CYS A 645 10.61 -37.66 3.71
C CYS A 645 11.62 -38.49 4.50
N GLU A 646 11.20 -39.55 5.20
CA GLU A 646 12.13 -40.51 5.83
C GLU A 646 12.50 -41.67 4.90
N GLU A 647 11.59 -42.13 4.04
CA GLU A 647 11.77 -43.41 3.33
C GLU A 647 12.76 -43.40 2.16
N ASN A 648 13.32 -42.24 1.81
CA ASN A 648 14.14 -42.12 0.61
C ASN A 648 15.55 -41.61 0.86
N TRP A 649 16.14 -41.67 2.07
CA TRP A 649 17.51 -41.17 2.26
C TRP A 649 18.56 -41.95 1.45
N ASP A 650 18.39 -43.26 1.29
CA ASP A 650 19.25 -44.06 0.39
C ASP A 650 18.98 -43.75 -1.08
N PHE A 651 17.73 -43.57 -1.48
CA PHE A 651 17.38 -43.08 -2.82
C PHE A 651 17.94 -41.67 -3.09
N PHE A 652 17.95 -40.81 -2.07
CA PHE A 652 18.44 -39.43 -2.06
C PHE A 652 19.97 -39.37 -2.17
N VAL A 653 20.67 -40.17 -1.38
CA VAL A 653 22.12 -40.35 -1.47
C VAL A 653 22.45 -40.95 -2.82
N ASN A 654 21.66 -41.90 -3.32
CA ASN A 654 21.82 -42.47 -4.65
C ASN A 654 21.43 -41.52 -5.78
N GLU A 655 20.48 -40.61 -5.64
CA GLU A 655 20.10 -39.60 -6.63
C GLU A 655 21.18 -38.51 -6.72
N LEU A 656 21.72 -38.06 -5.58
CA LEU A 656 22.88 -37.18 -5.51
C LEU A 656 24.17 -37.86 -6.01
N LYS A 657 24.31 -39.17 -5.76
CA LYS A 657 25.43 -39.99 -6.25
C LYS A 657 25.34 -40.33 -7.74
N SER A 658 24.15 -40.58 -8.26
CA SER A 658 23.90 -40.94 -9.66
C SER A 658 23.83 -39.72 -10.58
N ASN A 659 23.47 -38.54 -10.06
CA ASN A 659 23.73 -37.24 -10.70
C ASN A 659 25.20 -36.80 -10.52
N ALA A 660 26.17 -37.71 -10.72
CA ALA A 660 27.58 -37.35 -10.83
C ALA A 660 27.86 -36.38 -12.01
N ALA A 661 26.91 -36.25 -12.94
CA ALA A 661 26.88 -35.25 -13.99
C ALA A 661 25.99 -34.05 -13.63
N LEU A 662 26.09 -33.55 -12.39
CA LEU A 662 25.49 -32.26 -12.09
C LEU A 662 26.25 -31.18 -12.86
N ASP A 663 25.47 -30.38 -13.59
CA ASP A 663 25.82 -29.78 -14.88
C ASP A 663 27.19 -29.06 -14.91
N ILE A 664 28.06 -29.37 -15.88
CA ILE A 664 29.27 -28.58 -16.19
C ILE A 664 28.89 -27.09 -16.33
N HIS A 665 27.66 -26.84 -16.79
CA HIS A 665 27.04 -25.52 -16.82
C HIS A 665 26.98 -24.85 -15.43
N LEU A 666 26.48 -25.53 -14.39
CA LEU A 666 26.38 -25.03 -13.02
C LEU A 666 27.75 -24.71 -12.40
N TYR A 667 28.75 -25.58 -12.66
CA TYR A 667 30.13 -25.36 -12.23
C TYR A 667 30.71 -24.10 -12.87
N ASN A 668 30.54 -23.97 -14.18
CA ASN A 668 30.98 -22.79 -14.93
C ASN A 668 30.25 -21.53 -14.46
N CYS A 669 28.93 -21.58 -14.23
CA CYS A 669 28.16 -20.44 -13.72
C CYS A 669 28.68 -19.96 -12.37
N ILE A 670 28.96 -20.87 -11.42
CA ILE A 670 29.47 -20.48 -10.10
C ILE A 670 30.90 -19.94 -10.19
N GLN A 671 31.80 -20.57 -10.97
CA GLN A 671 33.15 -20.03 -11.20
C GLN A 671 33.10 -18.60 -11.73
N LYS A 672 32.17 -18.33 -12.65
CA LYS A 672 32.04 -17.02 -13.26
C LYS A 672 31.33 -16.01 -12.34
N LEU A 673 30.41 -16.44 -11.47
CA LEU A 673 29.71 -15.58 -10.51
C LEU A 673 30.52 -15.28 -9.23
N LEU A 674 31.38 -16.21 -8.81
CA LEU A 674 32.13 -16.16 -7.55
C LEU A 674 32.98 -14.88 -7.36
N PRO A 675 33.65 -14.31 -8.38
CA PRO A 675 34.40 -13.06 -8.26
C PRO A 675 33.50 -11.81 -8.19
N HIS A 676 32.20 -11.94 -8.51
CA HIS A 676 31.32 -10.80 -8.82
C HIS A 676 30.07 -10.70 -7.92
N GLN A 677 29.80 -11.71 -7.08
CA GLN A 677 28.61 -11.76 -6.22
C GLN A 677 29.01 -11.91 -4.75
N PHE A 678 29.14 -10.80 -4.02
CA PHE A 678 29.62 -10.79 -2.63
C PHE A 678 28.85 -11.74 -1.69
N ALA A 679 27.52 -11.82 -1.84
CA ALA A 679 26.70 -12.73 -1.03
C ALA A 679 27.00 -14.21 -1.35
N LEU A 680 27.26 -14.53 -2.62
CA LEU A 680 27.70 -15.85 -3.06
C LEU A 680 29.10 -16.16 -2.57
N THR A 681 30.05 -15.22 -2.71
CA THR A 681 31.43 -15.37 -2.23
C THR A 681 31.47 -15.60 -0.72
N LYS A 682 30.71 -14.82 0.05
CA LYS A 682 30.61 -14.97 1.51
C LYS A 682 30.01 -16.34 1.88
N TYR A 683 28.99 -16.78 1.15
CA TYR A 683 28.36 -18.07 1.40
C TYR A 683 29.28 -19.24 0.99
N ILE A 684 29.94 -19.18 -0.17
CA ILE A 684 30.92 -20.17 -0.62
C ILE A 684 32.12 -20.24 0.32
N ARG A 685 32.62 -19.11 0.84
CA ARG A 685 33.67 -19.11 1.89
C ARG A 685 33.20 -19.77 3.17
N SER A 686 31.98 -19.47 3.61
CA SER A 686 31.37 -20.11 4.77
C SER A 686 31.29 -21.62 4.58
N LEU A 687 30.88 -22.08 3.40
CA LEU A 687 30.84 -23.49 3.05
C LEU A 687 32.23 -24.12 2.91
N SER A 688 33.20 -23.38 2.36
CA SER A 688 34.58 -23.83 2.21
C SER A 688 35.21 -24.12 3.56
N ASN A 689 35.00 -23.23 4.54
CA ASN A 689 35.43 -23.43 5.92
C ASN A 689 34.80 -24.70 6.52
N THR A 690 33.52 -24.97 6.24
CA THR A 690 32.83 -26.19 6.66
C THR A 690 33.39 -27.46 6.00
N LEU A 691 33.76 -27.38 4.72
CA LEU A 691 34.26 -28.52 3.93
C LEU A 691 35.77 -28.77 4.07
N GLN A 692 36.52 -27.84 4.67
CA GLN A 692 37.96 -27.98 4.91
C GLN A 692 38.30 -29.22 5.75
N GLY A 693 37.42 -29.60 6.69
CA GLY A 693 37.52 -30.83 7.49
C GLY A 693 37.39 -32.13 6.68
N TYR A 694 36.95 -32.05 5.42
CA TYR A 694 36.82 -33.16 4.48
C TYR A 694 37.87 -33.12 3.36
N GLY A 695 38.88 -32.24 3.48
CA GLY A 695 39.92 -32.07 2.46
C GLY A 695 39.45 -31.31 1.21
N ILE A 696 38.26 -30.68 1.26
CA ILE A 696 37.66 -29.97 0.13
C ILE A 696 37.71 -28.47 0.41
N ASP A 697 38.49 -27.75 -0.41
CA ASP A 697 38.53 -26.28 -0.41
C ASP A 697 37.73 -25.74 -1.60
N LEU A 698 36.44 -25.47 -1.38
CA LEU A 698 35.52 -24.98 -2.40
C LEU A 698 36.03 -23.69 -3.06
N GLU A 699 36.61 -22.78 -2.27
CA GLU A 699 37.11 -21.51 -2.82
C GLU A 699 38.24 -21.76 -3.82
N SER A 700 39.20 -22.63 -3.52
CA SER A 700 40.25 -22.99 -4.52
C SER A 700 39.72 -23.81 -5.69
N ILE A 701 38.73 -24.67 -5.47
CA ILE A 701 38.08 -25.48 -6.53
C ILE A 701 37.42 -24.58 -7.59
N PHE A 702 36.80 -23.47 -7.18
CA PHE A 702 36.17 -22.53 -8.12
C PHE A 702 37.10 -21.42 -8.60
N THR A 703 38.21 -21.13 -7.91
CA THR A 703 39.14 -20.04 -8.30
C THR A 703 40.41 -20.49 -9.04
N LYS A 704 40.77 -21.79 -9.03
CA LYS A 704 41.97 -22.32 -9.68
C LYS A 704 41.64 -23.41 -10.73
N PRO A 705 41.88 -23.17 -12.04
CA PRO A 705 41.48 -24.06 -13.14
C PRO A 705 42.05 -25.49 -13.07
N ASP A 706 43.31 -25.64 -12.66
CA ASP A 706 44.01 -26.94 -12.65
C ASP A 706 43.58 -27.86 -11.50
N THR A 707 42.82 -27.34 -10.53
CA THR A 707 42.34 -28.10 -9.37
C THR A 707 41.10 -28.93 -9.72
N ALA A 708 40.29 -28.49 -10.68
CA ALA A 708 39.08 -29.16 -11.12
C ALA A 708 39.33 -30.57 -11.70
N GLN A 709 40.46 -30.74 -12.41
CA GLN A 709 40.87 -32.04 -12.96
C GLN A 709 41.44 -33.01 -11.91
N LYS A 710 41.88 -32.50 -10.76
CA LYS A 710 42.37 -33.34 -9.65
C LYS A 710 41.25 -33.89 -8.76
N LEU A 711 40.03 -33.36 -8.89
CA LEU A 711 38.85 -33.67 -8.06
C LEU A 711 38.14 -34.99 -8.40
N VAL A 712 38.74 -35.82 -9.27
CA VAL A 712 38.19 -37.11 -9.67
C VAL A 712 38.72 -38.24 -8.79
N GLU A 713 38.77 -38.02 -7.47
CA GLU A 713 38.48 -39.15 -6.58
C GLU A 713 36.96 -39.24 -6.51
N ARG A 714 36.39 -40.33 -7.05
CA ARG A 714 34.95 -40.53 -7.26
C ARG A 714 34.10 -40.29 -6.01
N ASP A 715 34.70 -40.31 -4.82
CA ASP A 715 34.00 -40.27 -3.54
C ASP A 715 33.72 -38.83 -3.03
N GLN A 716 34.34 -37.78 -3.59
CA GLN A 716 34.21 -36.39 -3.10
C GLN A 716 33.36 -35.45 -3.99
N VAL A 717 33.05 -35.85 -5.23
CA VAL A 717 32.32 -35.04 -6.22
C VAL A 717 30.92 -34.63 -5.73
N HIS A 718 30.26 -35.47 -4.95
CA HIS A 718 28.91 -35.21 -4.46
C HIS A 718 28.83 -34.05 -3.44
N PHE A 719 29.89 -33.84 -2.65
CA PHE A 719 29.97 -32.72 -1.69
C PHE A 719 30.06 -31.37 -2.40
N ILE A 720 30.84 -31.33 -3.48
CA ILE A 720 31.06 -30.12 -4.29
C ILE A 720 29.77 -29.75 -5.04
N ASN A 721 29.12 -30.73 -5.68
CA ASN A 721 27.85 -30.53 -6.37
C ASN A 721 26.77 -30.02 -5.42
N LEU A 722 26.67 -30.57 -4.21
CA LEU A 722 25.72 -30.09 -3.22
C LEU A 722 26.03 -28.66 -2.76
N ALA A 723 27.29 -28.36 -2.47
CA ALA A 723 27.71 -27.01 -2.06
C ALA A 723 27.39 -25.96 -3.12
N MET A 724 27.57 -26.30 -4.40
CA MET A 724 27.22 -25.45 -5.54
C MET A 724 25.71 -25.13 -5.56
N LEU A 725 24.89 -26.15 -5.41
CA LEU A 725 23.43 -26.03 -5.47
C LEU A 725 22.86 -25.26 -4.28
N LEU A 726 23.33 -25.55 -3.05
CA LEU A 726 22.93 -24.79 -1.86
C LEU A 726 23.35 -23.32 -1.97
N SER A 727 24.47 -23.03 -2.62
CA SER A 727 24.94 -21.66 -2.85
C SER A 727 24.05 -20.88 -3.80
N ILE A 728 23.59 -21.51 -4.89
CA ILE A 728 22.65 -20.88 -5.84
C ILE A 728 21.26 -20.74 -5.23
N ASN A 729 20.76 -21.76 -4.53
CA ASN A 729 19.44 -21.68 -3.91
C ASN A 729 19.40 -20.67 -2.75
N PHE A 730 20.52 -20.46 -2.03
CA PHE A 730 20.65 -19.36 -1.08
C PHE A 730 20.43 -17.99 -1.76
N ILE A 731 21.03 -17.76 -2.93
CA ILE A 731 20.79 -16.55 -3.73
C ILE A 731 19.31 -16.47 -4.14
N PHE A 732 18.74 -17.57 -4.65
CA PHE A 732 17.35 -17.59 -5.10
C PHE A 732 16.36 -17.27 -3.97
N ARG A 733 16.60 -17.78 -2.76
CA ARG A 733 15.79 -17.48 -1.56
C ARG A 733 15.97 -16.05 -1.09
N LYS A 734 17.22 -15.57 -0.97
CA LYS A 734 17.50 -14.19 -0.58
C LYS A 734 16.83 -13.19 -1.52
N HIS A 735 16.63 -13.58 -2.79
CA HIS A 735 16.20 -12.69 -3.86
C HIS A 735 14.85 -13.07 -4.49
N LYS A 736 14.11 -13.98 -3.85
CA LYS A 736 12.73 -14.38 -4.21
C LYS A 736 12.55 -14.75 -5.70
N ILE A 737 13.55 -15.43 -6.28
CA ILE A 737 13.56 -15.82 -7.70
C ILE A 737 12.52 -16.95 -7.92
N PRO A 738 11.76 -16.95 -9.04
CA PRO A 738 10.64 -17.86 -9.26
C PRO A 738 11.01 -19.35 -9.18
N PRO A 739 10.08 -20.23 -8.73
CA PRO A 739 10.31 -21.68 -8.63
C PRO A 739 10.68 -22.35 -9.96
N SER A 740 10.31 -21.76 -11.09
CA SER A 740 10.62 -22.27 -12.44
C SER A 740 12.12 -22.29 -12.77
N MET A 741 12.95 -21.62 -11.97
CA MET A 741 14.41 -21.67 -12.07
C MET A 741 15.06 -22.57 -11.01
N LYS A 742 14.29 -23.16 -10.08
CA LYS A 742 14.82 -24.13 -9.11
C LYS A 742 15.22 -25.42 -9.82
N SER A 743 16.18 -26.12 -9.22
CA SER A 743 16.59 -27.45 -9.68
C SER A 743 15.38 -28.39 -9.79
N ASN A 744 15.33 -29.20 -10.84
CA ASN A 744 14.34 -30.27 -11.02
C ASN A 744 14.55 -31.44 -10.04
N CYS A 745 15.63 -31.43 -9.26
CA CYS A 745 15.91 -32.46 -8.28
C CYS A 745 15.10 -32.22 -7.00
N GLN A 746 14.14 -33.11 -6.74
CA GLN A 746 13.23 -33.03 -5.60
C GLN A 746 14.00 -33.12 -4.26
N SER A 747 15.01 -33.98 -4.20
CA SER A 747 15.92 -34.16 -3.07
C SER A 747 16.65 -32.87 -2.66
N LEU A 748 17.02 -32.02 -3.63
CA LEU A 748 17.74 -30.76 -3.36
C LEU A 748 16.83 -29.62 -2.90
N ASN A 749 15.62 -29.55 -3.45
CA ASN A 749 14.61 -28.60 -2.98
C ASN A 749 14.20 -28.91 -1.52
N TYR A 750 14.27 -30.17 -1.12
CA TYR A 750 14.01 -30.62 0.25
C TYR A 750 15.12 -30.24 1.23
N LEU A 751 16.40 -30.44 0.89
CA LEU A 751 17.51 -29.93 1.72
C LEU A 751 17.47 -28.41 1.87
N ASP A 752 17.20 -27.70 0.77
CA ASP A 752 17.05 -26.25 0.79
C ASP A 752 15.93 -25.81 1.74
N PHE A 753 14.82 -26.54 1.74
CA PHE A 753 13.71 -26.35 2.68
C PHE A 753 14.14 -26.58 4.14
N LEU A 754 14.81 -27.70 4.46
CA LEU A 754 15.26 -28.01 5.83
C LEU A 754 16.30 -27.00 6.35
N VAL A 755 17.26 -26.59 5.51
CA VAL A 755 18.23 -25.52 5.83
C VAL A 755 17.52 -24.17 5.98
N GLY A 756 16.48 -23.91 5.19
CA GLY A 756 15.68 -22.68 5.26
C GLY A 756 14.81 -22.55 6.50
N LEU A 757 14.35 -23.69 7.01
CA LEU A 757 13.66 -23.82 8.30
C LEU A 757 14.64 -23.80 9.49
N GLY A 758 15.95 -23.86 9.25
CA GLY A 758 16.96 -24.00 10.29
C GLY A 758 16.88 -25.34 11.05
N ALA A 759 16.30 -26.36 10.43
CA ALA A 759 16.13 -27.69 11.01
C ALA A 759 17.44 -28.52 10.98
N ILE A 760 18.29 -28.26 9.97
CA ILE A 760 19.66 -28.77 9.87
C ILE A 760 20.55 -27.63 9.38
N THR A 761 21.76 -27.56 9.92
CA THR A 761 22.84 -26.69 9.44
C THR A 761 23.45 -27.25 8.17
N THR A 762 24.08 -26.38 7.37
CA THR A 762 24.76 -26.85 6.17
C THR A 762 25.92 -27.82 6.46
N GLU A 763 26.53 -27.73 7.65
CA GLU A 763 27.55 -28.69 8.12
C GLU A 763 26.97 -30.08 8.38
N GLU A 764 25.79 -30.16 9.01
CA GLU A 764 25.09 -31.43 9.22
C GLU A 764 24.68 -32.07 7.90
N VAL A 765 24.23 -31.28 6.91
CA VAL A 765 23.93 -31.79 5.56
C VAL A 765 25.13 -32.56 4.99
N PHE A 766 26.36 -32.04 5.15
CA PHE A 766 27.57 -32.72 4.66
C PHE A 766 27.94 -33.95 5.51
N LYS A 767 27.80 -33.89 6.85
CA LYS A 767 28.04 -35.07 7.71
C LYS A 767 27.17 -36.29 7.33
N LEU A 768 25.94 -36.03 6.87
CA LEU A 768 24.98 -37.08 6.50
C LEU A 768 25.31 -37.79 5.19
N LEU A 769 25.97 -37.09 4.26
CA LEU A 769 26.37 -37.68 2.98
C LEU A 769 27.50 -38.71 3.13
N GLN A 770 28.36 -38.55 4.14
CA GLN A 770 29.46 -39.48 4.41
C GLN A 770 29.00 -40.78 5.06
N ASN A 771 28.04 -40.67 5.97
CA ASN A 771 27.49 -41.82 6.67
C ASN A 771 25.98 -41.68 6.72
N PRO A 772 25.25 -42.25 5.74
CA PRO A 772 23.79 -42.16 5.66
C PRO A 772 23.09 -42.71 6.92
N GLU A 773 23.71 -43.67 7.62
CA GLU A 773 23.23 -44.19 8.91
C GLU A 773 23.21 -43.10 10.01
N ASN A 774 24.00 -42.02 9.89
CA ASN A 774 23.97 -40.87 10.80
C ASN A 774 22.71 -40.02 10.65
N PHE A 775 21.89 -40.22 9.61
CA PHE A 775 20.58 -39.56 9.50
C PHE A 775 19.67 -39.97 10.65
N LYS A 776 19.76 -41.23 11.09
CA LYS A 776 19.11 -41.74 12.30
C LYS A 776 19.66 -41.08 13.58
N HIS A 777 20.76 -40.33 13.50
CA HIS A 777 21.44 -39.65 14.61
C HIS A 777 21.41 -38.11 14.53
N ILE A 778 20.71 -37.49 13.56
CA ILE A 778 20.27 -36.07 13.67
C ILE A 778 19.15 -35.94 14.71
N HIS A 779 19.21 -36.76 15.76
CA HIS A 779 18.41 -36.52 16.94
C HIS A 779 18.83 -35.16 17.48
N THR A 780 17.86 -34.26 17.49
CA THR A 780 17.84 -33.03 18.28
C THR A 780 18.80 -31.94 17.79
N HIS A 781 18.34 -31.11 16.85
CA HIS A 781 18.88 -29.76 16.80
C HIS A 781 18.53 -29.10 18.15
N SER A 782 19.55 -28.83 18.97
CA SER A 782 19.40 -28.42 20.37
C SER A 782 18.45 -27.24 20.54
N LYS A 783 18.33 -26.35 19.55
CA LYS A 783 17.38 -25.23 19.57
C LYS A 783 15.91 -25.64 19.63
N TYR A 784 15.48 -26.65 18.86
CA TYR A 784 14.08 -27.09 18.88
C TYR A 784 13.78 -27.98 20.09
N VAL A 785 14.79 -28.69 20.61
CA VAL A 785 14.67 -29.51 21.83
C VAL A 785 14.79 -28.70 23.12
N GLU A 786 15.62 -27.65 23.16
CA GLU A 786 15.59 -26.63 24.21
C GLU A 786 14.26 -25.88 24.18
N TYR A 787 13.78 -25.47 22.99
CA TYR A 787 12.46 -24.89 22.85
C TYR A 787 11.35 -25.84 23.33
N PHE A 788 11.46 -27.14 23.00
CA PHE A 788 10.56 -28.19 23.50
C PHE A 788 10.62 -28.34 25.02
N ASN A 789 11.81 -28.41 25.61
CA ASN A 789 11.97 -28.51 27.07
C ASN A 789 11.42 -27.25 27.76
N GLN A 790 11.60 -26.05 27.18
CA GLN A 790 11.05 -24.79 27.67
C GLN A 790 9.51 -24.75 27.59
N VAL A 791 8.91 -25.19 26.47
CA VAL A 791 7.44 -25.28 26.30
C VAL A 791 6.85 -26.35 27.23
N LYS A 792 7.56 -27.46 27.42
CA LYS A 792 7.16 -28.58 28.29
C LYS A 792 7.19 -28.21 29.78
N GLU A 793 8.16 -27.40 30.22
CA GLU A 793 8.30 -26.97 31.61
C GLU A 793 7.35 -25.81 32.00
N ASN A 794 6.85 -25.03 31.02
CA ASN A 794 5.98 -23.88 31.33
C ASN A 794 4.95 -23.55 30.22
N PRO A 795 3.89 -24.36 30.04
CA PRO A 795 2.93 -24.20 28.94
C PRO A 795 2.07 -22.92 28.99
N ASN A 796 2.04 -22.20 30.13
CA ASN A 796 1.13 -21.06 30.37
C ASN A 796 1.76 -19.66 30.22
N HIS A 797 3.05 -19.54 29.86
CA HIS A 797 3.74 -18.23 29.82
C HIS A 797 4.41 -17.94 28.47
N LEU A 798 3.61 -17.80 27.41
CA LEU A 798 4.03 -17.09 26.19
C LEU A 798 3.67 -15.62 26.33
N ASN A 799 4.58 -14.83 26.90
CA ASN A 799 4.45 -13.37 26.88
C ASN A 799 4.94 -12.86 25.51
N PHE A 800 4.02 -12.37 24.68
CA PHE A 800 4.20 -12.07 23.25
C PHE A 800 5.14 -10.88 22.93
N ASN A 801 5.83 -10.31 23.91
CA ASN A 801 6.68 -9.14 23.70
C ASN A 801 8.16 -9.50 23.69
N HIS A 802 8.71 -9.53 22.48
CA HIS A 802 10.12 -9.56 22.08
C HIS A 802 10.79 -10.93 21.89
N SER A 803 11.36 -11.07 20.69
CA SER A 803 12.72 -11.58 20.47
C SER A 803 13.62 -11.35 21.70
N PHE A 804 14.18 -12.45 22.19
CA PHE A 804 15.06 -12.63 23.36
C PHE A 804 15.77 -11.39 23.91
N GLU A 805 15.62 -11.14 25.22
CA GLU A 805 16.73 -11.20 26.19
C GLU A 805 16.21 -10.99 27.63
N TYR A 806 16.64 -11.83 28.58
CA TYR A 806 16.97 -11.34 29.92
C TYR A 806 18.03 -12.21 30.62
N ILE A 807 19.04 -11.55 31.19
CA ILE A 807 20.01 -11.96 32.22
C ILE A 807 20.01 -10.79 33.22
N PRO A 808 20.04 -10.93 34.58
CA PRO A 808 20.97 -11.72 35.42
C PRO A 808 20.30 -12.48 36.60
N SER A 809 20.93 -13.43 37.35
CA SER A 809 22.26 -13.38 37.99
C SER A 809 22.83 -14.74 38.46
N LYS A 810 24.19 -14.84 38.42
CA LYS A 810 25.19 -15.74 39.06
C LYS A 810 25.22 -17.21 38.58
N LYS A 811 26.34 -17.79 38.11
CA LYS A 811 27.80 -17.52 38.26
C LYS A 811 28.61 -18.23 37.14
N GLU A 812 29.71 -17.61 36.70
CA GLU A 812 31.00 -18.17 36.16
C GLU A 812 30.93 -19.12 34.92
N ASN A 813 31.67 -18.98 33.79
CA ASN A 813 33.03 -18.45 33.52
C ASN A 813 33.24 -18.06 32.03
N GLU A 814 34.38 -17.37 31.83
CA GLU A 814 35.09 -16.75 30.68
C GLU A 814 35.10 -17.44 29.29
N ILE A 815 35.21 -16.63 28.22
CA ILE A 815 36.39 -16.51 27.31
C ILE A 815 36.21 -15.34 26.31
N GLU A 816 37.35 -14.73 25.94
CA GLU A 816 37.59 -13.43 25.30
C GLU A 816 37.71 -13.38 23.74
N ASN A 817 37.46 -12.17 23.20
CA ASN A 817 38.14 -11.42 22.10
C ASN A 817 38.19 -11.88 20.61
N ILE A 818 37.81 -10.97 19.68
CA ILE A 818 38.67 -10.21 18.72
C ILE A 818 37.84 -9.27 17.79
N GLN A 819 38.37 -8.08 17.45
CA GLN A 819 37.87 -7.04 16.50
C GLN A 819 38.81 -6.83 15.28
N ILE A 820 38.34 -6.17 14.18
CA ILE A 820 38.89 -4.95 13.47
C ILE A 820 38.74 -4.90 11.88
N LYS A 821 38.04 -3.83 11.38
CA LYS A 821 38.17 -2.83 10.25
C LYS A 821 38.33 -3.08 8.69
N GLU A 822 38.06 -1.97 7.94
CA GLU A 822 37.56 -1.65 6.56
C GLU A 822 38.54 -1.43 5.37
N THR A 823 38.01 -1.34 4.10
CA THR A 823 38.15 -0.26 3.02
C THR A 823 38.37 -0.74 1.54
N LEU A 824 38.08 0.13 0.54
CA LEU A 824 37.53 0.00 -0.86
C LEU A 824 38.47 0.19 -2.10
N GLN A 825 37.89 0.03 -3.33
CA GLN A 825 38.17 0.60 -4.70
C GLN A 825 38.75 -0.38 -5.77
N SER A 826 38.51 -0.36 -7.11
CA SER A 826 37.78 0.46 -8.12
C SER A 826 37.56 -0.37 -9.44
N ALA A 827 36.76 0.13 -10.43
CA ALA A 827 36.21 -0.62 -11.59
C ALA A 827 36.57 -0.05 -13.00
N HIS A 828 36.52 -0.89 -14.06
CA HIS A 828 36.47 -0.48 -15.49
C HIS A 828 35.46 -1.33 -16.31
N VAL A 829 34.77 -0.72 -17.30
CA VAL A 829 33.69 -1.29 -18.14
C VAL A 829 34.02 -1.14 -19.65
N ILE A 830 33.58 -2.09 -20.49
CA ILE A 830 33.66 -2.12 -21.97
C ILE A 830 32.24 -2.42 -22.55
N SER A 831 31.93 -1.96 -23.78
CA SER A 831 30.59 -1.95 -24.40
C SER A 831 30.47 -2.72 -25.75
N THR A 832 29.24 -3.15 -26.15
CA THR A 832 28.95 -3.92 -27.40
C THR A 832 27.56 -3.60 -28.01
N ASN A 833 27.43 -3.72 -29.34
CA ASN A 833 26.29 -3.29 -30.18
C ASN A 833 25.25 -4.39 -30.49
N ILE A 834 23.94 -4.06 -30.49
CA ILE A 834 22.82 -4.98 -30.82
C ILE A 834 21.99 -4.43 -32.00
N GLN A 835 21.68 -5.29 -32.99
CA GLN A 835 20.86 -4.97 -34.19
C GLN A 835 19.59 -5.86 -34.26
N SER A 836 18.43 -5.39 -33.79
CA SER A 836 17.14 -6.12 -33.91
C SER A 836 15.89 -5.25 -33.64
N ARG A 837 14.69 -5.73 -34.06
CA ARG A 837 13.39 -5.02 -34.12
C ARG A 837 12.56 -5.03 -32.81
N ASP A 838 12.91 -5.80 -31.78
CA ASP A 838 12.41 -5.62 -30.39
C ASP A 838 13.59 -5.56 -29.39
N PRO A 839 14.13 -4.36 -29.16
CA PRO A 839 15.35 -4.16 -28.39
C PRO A 839 15.25 -4.57 -26.92
N SER A 840 14.04 -4.59 -26.35
CA SER A 840 13.83 -4.79 -24.91
C SER A 840 13.94 -6.27 -24.52
N ASN A 841 13.36 -7.14 -25.35
CA ASN A 841 13.39 -8.57 -25.14
C ASN A 841 14.78 -9.14 -25.49
N ASP A 842 15.42 -8.63 -26.55
CA ASP A 842 16.79 -9.01 -26.92
C ASP A 842 17.83 -8.50 -25.93
N PHE A 843 17.62 -7.33 -25.31
CA PHE A 843 18.46 -6.81 -24.23
C PHE A 843 18.36 -7.66 -22.95
N VAL A 844 17.14 -8.07 -22.58
CA VAL A 844 16.94 -8.97 -21.44
C VAL A 844 17.53 -10.36 -21.73
N HIS A 845 17.34 -10.90 -22.94
CA HIS A 845 17.94 -12.16 -23.35
C HIS A 845 19.48 -12.08 -23.44
N ALA A 846 20.05 -10.96 -23.88
CA ALA A 846 21.49 -10.72 -23.90
C ALA A 846 22.04 -10.55 -22.47
N LEU A 847 21.34 -9.81 -21.59
CA LEU A 847 21.73 -9.66 -20.18
C LEU A 847 21.67 -10.97 -19.42
N VAL A 848 20.63 -11.77 -19.67
CA VAL A 848 20.49 -13.12 -19.12
C VAL A 848 21.59 -14.03 -19.69
N GLY A 849 21.90 -13.93 -20.98
CA GLY A 849 23.02 -14.60 -21.62
C GLY A 849 24.36 -14.25 -20.98
N TYR A 850 24.67 -12.95 -20.84
CA TYR A 850 25.89 -12.46 -20.19
C TYR A 850 25.96 -12.81 -18.70
N TRP A 851 24.83 -12.83 -17.98
CA TRP A 851 24.75 -13.22 -16.57
C TRP A 851 24.98 -14.73 -16.36
N LEU A 852 24.42 -15.57 -17.24
CA LEU A 852 24.67 -17.02 -17.27
C LEU A 852 26.08 -17.35 -17.78
N ASP A 853 26.61 -16.52 -18.68
CA ASP A 853 28.00 -16.55 -19.11
C ASP A 853 28.96 -15.91 -18.09
N GLY A 854 28.41 -15.48 -16.95
CA GLY A 854 29.05 -14.93 -15.77
C GLY A 854 30.02 -13.79 -16.03
N VAL A 855 29.60 -12.93 -16.95
CA VAL A 855 30.10 -11.57 -17.09
C VAL A 855 29.68 -10.77 -15.85
N SER A 856 30.63 -10.06 -15.23
CA SER A 856 30.32 -9.07 -14.20
C SER A 856 29.52 -7.94 -14.82
N ILE A 857 28.23 -7.90 -14.52
CA ILE A 857 27.35 -6.86 -15.06
C ILE A 857 27.23 -5.77 -13.98
N SER A 858 27.82 -4.61 -14.25
CA SER A 858 27.54 -3.37 -13.49
C SER A 858 26.18 -2.85 -13.94
N TRP A 859 25.12 -3.37 -13.31
CA TRP A 859 23.73 -3.10 -13.63
C TRP A 859 23.37 -1.60 -13.57
N ASP A 860 24.14 -0.84 -12.80
CA ASP A 860 24.10 0.61 -12.65
C ASP A 860 24.68 1.40 -13.86
N LYS A 861 25.46 0.74 -14.74
CA LYS A 861 26.09 1.35 -15.93
C LYS A 861 25.47 0.92 -17.27
N LEU A 862 24.38 0.17 -17.24
CA LEU A 862 23.66 -0.28 -18.44
C LEU A 862 22.77 0.83 -19.02
N VAL A 863 23.14 1.34 -20.21
CA VAL A 863 22.39 2.36 -20.93
C VAL A 863 21.99 1.81 -22.30
N PRO A 864 20.71 1.47 -22.54
CA PRO A 864 20.28 1.12 -23.90
C PRO A 864 20.16 2.41 -24.72
N PHE A 865 20.89 2.49 -25.82
CA PHE A 865 20.75 3.60 -26.77
C PHE A 865 19.70 3.23 -27.81
N LEU A 866 18.50 3.78 -27.66
CA LEU A 866 17.53 3.83 -28.74
C LEU A 866 17.60 5.22 -29.38
N VAL A 867 17.96 5.23 -30.67
CA VAL A 867 18.10 6.38 -31.58
C VAL A 867 17.87 7.75 -30.91
N GLY A 868 18.95 8.33 -30.37
CA GLY A 868 19.03 9.74 -30.04
C GLY A 868 18.61 10.19 -28.63
N LYS A 869 18.13 9.30 -27.74
CA LYS A 869 17.96 9.61 -26.30
C LYS A 869 18.27 8.40 -25.41
N ALA A 870 19.21 8.56 -24.49
CA ALA A 870 19.48 7.60 -23.43
C ALA A 870 18.36 7.63 -22.38
N SER A 871 17.79 6.47 -22.04
CA SER A 871 16.94 6.32 -20.85
C SER A 871 17.20 4.95 -20.18
N PRO A 872 17.35 4.92 -18.84
CA PRO A 872 17.70 3.70 -18.11
C PRO A 872 16.59 2.64 -18.17
N ALA A 873 16.96 1.39 -18.37
CA ALA A 873 16.02 0.26 -18.34
C ALA A 873 15.53 0.01 -16.91
N CYS A 874 14.22 -0.12 -16.72
CA CYS A 874 13.62 -0.37 -15.42
C CYS A 874 13.77 -1.87 -15.07
N LEU A 875 14.80 -2.22 -14.30
CA LEU A 875 14.84 -3.49 -13.56
C LEU A 875 14.23 -3.27 -12.16
N PRO A 876 13.36 -4.17 -11.69
CA PRO A 876 12.62 -3.97 -10.45
C PRO A 876 13.52 -4.06 -9.20
N GLY A 877 13.73 -2.91 -8.56
CA GLY A 877 13.57 -2.61 -7.12
C GLY A 877 14.29 -3.40 -6.02
N TYR A 878 14.93 -4.53 -6.26
CA TYR A 878 15.41 -5.38 -5.15
C TYR A 878 16.83 -5.92 -5.31
N ALA A 879 17.63 -5.43 -6.25
CA ALA A 879 19.00 -5.92 -6.46
C ALA A 879 20.03 -5.39 -5.43
N PHE A 880 19.72 -5.60 -4.14
CA PHE A 880 20.61 -6.22 -3.15
C PHE A 880 21.49 -5.31 -2.23
N ASP A 881 20.87 -4.32 -1.56
CA ASP A 881 21.25 -3.58 -0.33
C ASP A 881 22.63 -2.84 -0.18
N GLU A 882 22.50 -1.50 -0.03
CA GLU A 882 23.00 -0.62 1.05
C GLU A 882 24.42 0.03 1.14
N HIS A 883 25.25 0.18 0.10
CA HIS A 883 26.32 1.22 0.16
C HIS A 883 26.64 1.93 -1.17
N PRO A 884 26.79 3.29 -1.19
CA PRO A 884 27.18 4.05 -2.38
C PRO A 884 28.69 4.31 -2.47
N PHE A 885 29.29 4.28 -3.67
CA PHE A 885 30.62 4.85 -3.92
C PHE A 885 30.69 5.57 -5.28
N TRP A 886 31.49 6.65 -5.34
CA TRP A 886 31.68 7.56 -6.48
C TRP A 886 33.09 7.44 -7.08
N TYR A 887 33.25 7.76 -8.38
CA TYR A 887 34.49 8.34 -8.90
C TYR A 887 34.24 9.25 -10.12
N GLU A 888 35.20 10.14 -10.37
CA GLU A 888 35.21 11.28 -11.31
C GLU A 888 35.95 10.94 -12.63
N ILE A 889 35.64 11.62 -13.74
CA ILE A 889 36.39 11.49 -15.00
C ILE A 889 36.93 12.87 -15.42
N GLU A 890 38.25 12.96 -15.56
CA GLU A 890 38.93 14.08 -16.22
C GLU A 890 38.73 14.02 -17.75
N GLU A 891 38.41 15.17 -18.34
CA GLU A 891 38.37 15.36 -19.79
C GLU A 891 39.78 15.36 -20.40
N GLN A 892 39.97 14.64 -21.51
CA GLN A 892 40.88 15.09 -22.55
C GLN A 892 40.27 14.91 -23.95
N ASN A 893 40.12 16.06 -24.62
CA ASN A 893 39.94 16.23 -26.05
C ASN A 893 41.08 15.56 -26.84
N ASP A 894 40.79 14.93 -27.99
CA ASP A 894 41.17 15.50 -29.29
C ASP A 894 40.59 14.75 -30.50
N TYR A 895 40.47 15.51 -31.59
CA TYR A 895 39.69 15.35 -32.81
C TYR A 895 40.20 14.29 -33.81
N SER A 896 39.31 13.74 -34.66
CA SER A 896 39.27 14.05 -36.11
C SER A 896 38.39 13.10 -36.97
N ASN A 897 37.43 13.72 -37.65
CA ASN A 897 36.81 13.45 -38.97
C ASN A 897 36.33 12.05 -39.42
N GLU A 898 34.99 11.99 -39.51
CA GLU A 898 34.19 11.73 -40.72
C GLU A 898 34.54 10.54 -41.61
N SER A 899 34.00 9.37 -41.25
CA SER A 899 33.18 8.51 -42.12
C SER A 899 32.98 7.17 -41.43
N ASN A 900 31.92 7.03 -40.62
CA ASN A 900 31.38 5.72 -40.25
C ASN A 900 30.00 5.86 -39.58
N LEU A 901 28.97 5.44 -40.30
CA LEU A 901 27.74 4.89 -39.71
C LEU A 901 28.13 3.58 -39.01
N GLN A 902 28.60 3.67 -37.77
CA GLN A 902 28.83 2.51 -36.93
C GLN A 902 28.21 2.76 -35.56
N GLY A 903 27.24 1.91 -35.26
CA GLY A 903 27.06 1.26 -33.96
C GLY A 903 27.21 2.14 -32.72
N VAL A 904 26.09 2.33 -32.04
CA VAL A 904 26.00 2.68 -30.62
C VAL A 904 27.06 1.92 -29.81
N LYS A 905 28.09 2.59 -29.30
CA LYS A 905 28.97 1.95 -28.31
C LYS A 905 28.17 1.61 -27.06
#